data_AF-A0A9X8GS73-F1
#
_entry.id   AF-A0A9X8GS73-F1
#
_cell.length_a   1.000
_cell.length_b   1.000
_cell.length_c   1.000
_cell.angle_alpha   90.00
_cell.angle_beta   90.00
_cell.angle_gamma   90.00
#
_symmetry.space_group_name_H-M   'P 1'
#
loop_
_entity.id
_entity.type
_entity.pdbx_description
1 polymer ?
#
loop_
_entity_poly.entity_id
_entity_poly.type
_entity_poly.pdbx_seq_one_letter_code
_entity_poly.pdbx_strand_id
1 'polypeptide(L)'
;MSHSSGVVARWLGVGCFSLLFSAISLAQSQAIVWSDTAAGMTLTESLNALRRTASVRPEIGVELDAARNRLALVFVPGILGSELTAPDGLNIFGRLENPGSLISRLELPEGLVDEQAESGVKASLLRSIGPMDFYGDAFSAIEQWGANNGIKVLACGYDWRRDIRSGARDLDRCISNLEAKYSDLVIVAHSMGGLVSWTWADRHARGEYGRGRRVLQLTVLGSPLRGSCEIVRMVQSGYIQPARDDQLQVRTTLKALTSWTEKLADAFQNGVAAQFTQGIRPLLLSWPGAIELSPPPSNNGDIVSCVGVPAGDDQPAGTPATSYYDVAFWSLPAGRQMLRKGGGPESYTLPASLPKVLAKAREFRSQFQPAPLEYPTWLYFSRIWKVPDQAGYRAPYISEFDQWGSTWGDGRVPYTSAMNQPVAEIFTRRMGVESVHGNLPGDPNFFDDYFGNHLPQALAAVWLSDTALIATTRPDWMAAIAKFMPNGPDSNQVRVALEPQGKAGKESQLLRSALTSISNFNALLCLKRGDCTTTYSAAKAKVAATPAASRSAVALKQYGGVARTLGQENPDFAFAEGNRGLALARQLDWKAASMSLARAETGVKELEAIKEQLSKPEVDFASTLRRNLGKSLIESGQCREAEPYLRAAANSWFYAKEALAKPCNDVESGLQYCFDRGDFCRTTRR
;
A
#
# COMPACT_ATOMS: atom_id res chain seq x y z
N MET A 1 -8.56 -76.92 12.27
CA MET A 1 -7.27 -77.35 12.85
C MET A 1 -6.65 -76.17 13.58
N SER A 2 -6.43 -76.32 14.90
CA SER A 2 -5.46 -75.62 15.79
C SER A 2 -5.45 -74.08 15.83
N HIS A 3 -5.97 -73.40 16.88
CA HIS A 3 -5.30 -73.01 18.16
C HIS A 3 -4.08 -72.07 17.95
N SER A 4 -3.81 -70.98 18.68
CA SER A 4 -4.06 -70.57 20.08
C SER A 4 -3.79 -69.04 20.18
N SER A 5 -4.57 -68.24 20.92
CA SER A 5 -4.42 -67.86 22.35
C SER A 5 -3.54 -66.63 22.62
N GLY A 6 -4.11 -65.67 23.37
CA GLY A 6 -3.41 -64.51 23.94
C GLY A 6 -4.38 -63.56 24.67
N VAL A 7 -4.84 -63.96 25.86
CA VAL A 7 -5.70 -63.21 26.80
C VAL A 7 -4.91 -62.89 28.06
N VAL A 8 -4.95 -61.64 28.56
CA VAL A 8 -4.87 -61.25 30.00
C VAL A 8 -5.59 -59.89 30.16
N ALA A 9 -6.85 -59.88 30.61
CA ALA A 9 -7.37 -59.57 31.98
C ALA A 9 -7.25 -58.07 32.40
N ARG A 10 -8.32 -57.25 32.41
CA ARG A 10 -9.50 -57.09 33.33
C ARG A 10 -9.17 -56.55 34.74
N TRP A 11 -9.63 -55.32 35.06
CA TRP A 11 -10.12 -54.82 36.38
C TRP A 11 -10.92 -53.51 36.09
N LEU A 12 -12.26 -53.53 36.09
CA LEU A 12 -13.20 -53.13 37.18
C LEU A 12 -13.14 -51.64 37.60
N GLY A 13 -14.26 -50.94 37.44
CA GLY A 13 -14.49 -49.61 38.03
C GLY A 13 -15.68 -48.84 37.47
N VAL A 14 -16.91 -49.29 37.76
CA VAL A 14 -18.12 -48.48 37.66
C VAL A 14 -18.16 -47.52 38.86
N GLY A 15 -18.28 -46.21 38.63
CA GLY A 15 -18.59 -45.26 39.69
C GLY A 15 -18.38 -43.79 39.30
N CYS A 16 -19.41 -42.98 39.55
CA CYS A 16 -19.46 -41.50 39.46
C CYS A 16 -19.55 -40.86 38.07
N PHE A 17 -20.78 -40.93 37.54
CA PHE A 17 -21.45 -39.82 36.88
C PHE A 17 -21.39 -38.54 37.75
N SER A 18 -21.24 -37.38 37.09
CA SER A 18 -21.26 -36.00 37.61
C SER A 18 -19.88 -35.39 37.87
N LEU A 19 -19.36 -34.66 36.88
CA LEU A 19 -18.47 -33.47 36.94
C LEU A 19 -17.64 -33.39 35.66
N LEU A 20 -18.22 -33.00 34.51
CA LEU A 20 -17.45 -32.61 33.31
C LEU A 20 -18.29 -31.79 32.30
N PHE A 21 -19.14 -30.89 32.79
CA PHE A 21 -19.80 -29.87 31.97
C PHE A 21 -19.70 -28.50 32.67
N SER A 22 -18.51 -27.90 32.64
CA SER A 22 -18.28 -26.48 32.96
C SER A 22 -16.82 -26.09 32.62
N ALA A 23 -16.42 -26.11 31.35
CA ALA A 23 -15.11 -25.53 30.96
C ALA A 23 -14.93 -25.22 29.46
N ILE A 24 -15.98 -25.19 28.62
CA ILE A 24 -15.84 -24.83 27.20
C ILE A 24 -16.99 -23.93 26.78
N SER A 25 -16.98 -22.69 27.27
CA SER A 25 -17.68 -21.53 26.69
C SER A 25 -17.29 -20.31 27.52
N LEU A 26 -16.14 -19.71 27.21
CA LEU A 26 -15.75 -18.32 27.57
C LEU A 26 -14.30 -18.08 27.12
N ALA A 27 -14.08 -17.81 25.83
CA ALA A 27 -12.88 -17.09 25.36
C ALA A 27 -12.96 -16.73 23.85
N GLN A 28 -14.09 -16.18 23.40
CA GLN A 28 -14.07 -15.22 22.29
C GLN A 28 -14.91 -14.01 22.70
N SER A 29 -14.47 -13.33 23.76
CA SER A 29 -14.78 -11.91 23.85
C SER A 29 -14.12 -11.26 22.63
N GLN A 30 -14.91 -10.97 21.59
CA GLN A 30 -14.48 -10.00 20.58
C GLN A 30 -13.94 -8.81 21.35
N ALA A 31 -12.64 -8.56 21.23
CA ALA A 31 -11.98 -7.50 21.97
C ALA A 31 -12.80 -6.23 21.77
N ILE A 32 -13.34 -5.66 22.85
CA ILE A 32 -13.99 -4.36 22.82
C ILE A 32 -12.92 -3.42 22.27
N VAL A 33 -13.04 -3.01 21.01
CA VAL A 33 -12.12 -2.04 20.39
C VAL A 33 -12.53 -0.68 20.92
N TRP A 34 -11.58 0.07 21.47
CA TRP A 34 -11.81 1.46 21.84
C TRP A 34 -12.08 2.22 20.54
N SER A 35 -13.19 2.95 20.42
CA SER A 35 -13.36 3.75 19.20
C SER A 35 -12.32 4.87 19.23
N ASP A 36 -11.54 4.96 18.16
CA ASP A 36 -10.43 5.91 18.10
C ASP A 36 -10.87 7.37 17.85
N THR A 37 -12.13 7.70 18.11
CA THR A 37 -12.83 8.83 17.49
C THR A 37 -13.08 9.99 18.46
N ALA A 38 -12.03 10.53 19.06
CA ALA A 38 -12.08 11.91 19.58
C ALA A 38 -11.58 12.81 18.45
N ALA A 39 -12.43 13.63 17.85
CA ALA A 39 -12.05 14.46 16.70
C ALA A 39 -11.08 15.57 17.13
N GLY A 40 -9.78 15.30 17.06
CA GLY A 40 -8.79 16.37 16.91
C GLY A 40 -9.10 17.18 15.64
N MET A 41 -8.52 18.36 15.50
CA MET A 41 -8.67 19.12 14.26
C MET A 41 -8.12 18.29 13.11
N THR A 42 -8.81 18.34 11.97
CA THR A 42 -8.30 17.70 10.75
C THR A 42 -6.93 18.26 10.36
N LEU A 43 -6.18 17.53 9.55
CA LEU A 43 -4.87 18.02 9.06
C LEU A 43 -5.00 19.37 8.35
N THR A 44 -6.03 19.52 7.52
CA THR A 44 -6.36 20.77 6.83
C THR A 44 -6.71 21.90 7.79
N GLU A 45 -7.58 21.64 8.78
CA GLU A 45 -7.94 22.65 9.79
C GLU A 45 -6.73 23.07 10.63
N SER A 46 -5.86 22.10 10.96
CA SER A 46 -4.65 22.31 11.74
C SER A 46 -3.63 23.17 10.99
N LEU A 47 -3.38 22.89 9.69
CA LEU A 47 -2.55 23.75 8.84
C LEU A 47 -3.15 25.16 8.68
N ASN A 48 -4.48 25.26 8.50
CA ASN A 48 -5.14 26.55 8.43
C ASN A 48 -5.04 27.32 9.74
N ALA A 49 -5.09 26.65 10.89
CA ALA A 49 -4.84 27.26 12.19
C ALA A 49 -3.40 27.77 12.32
N LEU A 50 -2.40 27.01 11.86
CA LEU A 50 -1.01 27.49 11.83
C LEU A 50 -0.85 28.70 10.91
N ARG A 51 -1.47 28.70 9.72
CA ARG A 51 -1.47 29.86 8.81
C ARG A 51 -2.14 31.09 9.42
N ARG A 52 -3.26 30.93 10.14
CA ARG A 52 -3.87 32.03 10.90
C ARG A 52 -2.94 32.52 12.01
N THR A 53 -2.24 31.60 12.68
CA THR A 53 -1.26 31.96 13.71
C THR A 53 -0.08 32.72 13.10
N ALA A 54 0.32 32.40 11.86
CA ALA A 54 1.37 33.12 11.16
C ALA A 54 1.06 34.61 10.94
N SER A 55 -0.23 35.00 10.90
CA SER A 55 -0.63 36.42 10.83
C SER A 55 -0.26 37.22 12.08
N VAL A 56 -0.10 36.56 13.23
CA VAL A 56 0.30 37.19 14.50
C VAL A 56 1.74 36.84 14.93
N ARG A 57 2.30 35.79 14.33
CA ARG A 57 3.67 35.27 14.54
C ARG A 57 4.27 34.86 13.19
N PRO A 58 4.80 35.83 12.41
CA PRO A 58 5.29 35.58 11.05
C PRO A 58 6.33 34.46 10.95
N GLU A 59 7.09 34.20 12.02
CA GLU A 59 8.11 33.16 12.08
C GLU A 59 7.52 31.75 11.87
N ILE A 60 6.27 31.50 12.28
CA ILE A 60 5.57 30.24 12.00
C ILE A 60 5.33 30.08 10.50
N GLY A 61 4.98 31.17 9.81
CA GLY A 61 4.82 31.18 8.36
C GLY A 61 6.13 30.86 7.65
N VAL A 62 7.23 31.46 8.11
CA VAL A 62 8.58 31.21 7.59
C VAL A 62 8.96 29.72 7.73
N GLU A 63 8.69 29.08 8.86
CA GLU A 63 8.99 27.65 9.03
C GLU A 63 8.10 26.74 8.16
N LEU A 64 6.82 27.07 8.00
CA LEU A 64 5.93 26.33 7.09
C LEU A 64 6.40 26.44 5.65
N ASP A 65 6.77 27.65 5.21
CA ASP A 65 7.30 27.88 3.86
C ASP A 65 8.65 27.20 3.69
N ALA A 66 9.53 27.23 4.71
CA ALA A 66 10.79 26.50 4.70
C ALA A 66 10.55 24.99 4.57
N ALA A 67 9.65 24.41 5.35
CA ALA A 67 9.32 22.98 5.27
C ALA A 67 8.78 22.58 3.89
N ARG A 68 7.96 23.42 3.26
CA ARG A 68 7.49 23.23 1.89
C ARG A 68 8.62 23.34 0.87
N ASN A 69 9.47 24.35 1.01
CA ASN A 69 10.61 24.61 0.11
C ASN A 69 11.74 23.57 0.22
N ARG A 70 11.71 22.72 1.26
CA ARG A 70 12.61 21.56 1.39
C ARG A 70 12.23 20.39 0.51
N LEU A 71 11.04 20.38 -0.09
CA LEU A 71 10.52 19.21 -0.78
C LEU A 71 10.92 19.16 -2.25
N ALA A 72 11.42 17.99 -2.67
CA ALA A 72 11.50 17.60 -4.07
C ALA A 72 10.70 16.31 -4.33
N LEU A 73 9.94 16.32 -5.42
CA LEU A 73 9.31 15.14 -5.99
C LEU A 73 10.19 14.62 -7.13
N VAL A 74 10.64 13.39 -6.98
CA VAL A 74 11.52 12.70 -7.93
C VAL A 74 10.72 11.66 -8.70
N PHE A 75 10.63 11.81 -10.01
CA PHE A 75 10.02 10.84 -10.90
C PHE A 75 11.08 9.94 -11.52
N VAL A 76 10.90 8.61 -11.45
CA VAL A 76 11.83 7.62 -12.00
C VAL A 76 11.11 6.76 -13.04
N PRO A 77 11.46 6.88 -14.34
CA PRO A 77 10.73 6.23 -15.41
C PRO A 77 11.06 4.72 -15.55
N GLY A 78 10.27 4.01 -16.35
CA GLY A 78 10.49 2.60 -16.69
C GLY A 78 11.57 2.36 -17.74
N ILE A 79 11.69 1.11 -18.18
CA ILE A 79 12.51 0.73 -19.34
C ILE A 79 12.05 1.51 -20.58
N LEU A 80 12.98 1.96 -21.42
CA LEU A 80 12.72 2.87 -22.54
C LEU A 80 12.14 4.24 -22.13
N GLY A 81 12.07 4.56 -20.84
CA GLY A 81 11.47 5.81 -20.38
C GLY A 81 12.45 6.98 -20.26
N SER A 82 13.72 6.75 -20.63
CA SER A 82 14.72 7.82 -20.73
C SER A 82 15.25 7.93 -22.15
N GLU A 83 15.33 9.16 -22.65
CA GLU A 83 16.16 9.52 -23.81
C GLU A 83 17.63 9.32 -23.41
N LEU A 84 18.39 8.66 -24.28
CA LEU A 84 19.79 8.34 -24.03
C LEU A 84 20.68 9.04 -25.06
N THR A 85 21.68 9.76 -24.57
CA THR A 85 22.68 10.45 -25.40
C THR A 85 24.08 9.99 -24.99
N ALA A 86 24.86 9.54 -25.97
CA ALA A 86 26.23 9.08 -25.78
C ALA A 86 27.16 10.23 -25.32
N PRO A 87 28.34 9.93 -24.75
CA PRO A 87 29.31 10.95 -24.34
C PRO A 87 29.75 11.89 -25.47
N ASP A 88 29.76 11.40 -26.72
CA ASP A 88 30.06 12.16 -27.93
C ASP A 88 28.92 13.08 -28.39
N GLY A 89 27.80 13.11 -27.66
CA GLY A 89 26.63 13.92 -27.95
C GLY A 89 25.63 13.28 -28.92
N LEU A 90 25.93 12.09 -29.45
CA LEU A 90 25.07 11.43 -30.41
C LEU A 90 23.90 10.70 -29.72
N ASN A 91 22.71 10.79 -30.31
CA ASN A 91 21.53 10.12 -29.77
C ASN A 91 21.68 8.60 -29.86
N ILE A 92 21.43 7.94 -28.74
CA ILE A 92 21.30 6.48 -28.65
C ILE A 92 19.83 6.09 -28.78
N PHE A 93 18.95 6.81 -28.07
CA PHE A 93 17.52 6.55 -28.04
C PHE A 93 16.73 7.82 -27.75
N GLY A 94 15.52 7.92 -28.31
CA GLY A 94 14.54 8.97 -27.99
C GLY A 94 14.40 10.10 -29.02
N ARG A 95 15.28 10.19 -30.05
CA ARG A 95 15.13 11.14 -31.16
C ARG A 95 15.05 10.41 -32.51
N LEU A 96 14.04 10.73 -33.33
CA LEU A 96 13.79 10.11 -34.63
C LEU A 96 14.65 10.68 -35.78
N GLU A 97 15.78 11.31 -35.49
CA GLU A 97 16.58 12.02 -36.51
C GLU A 97 17.11 11.06 -37.60
N ASN A 98 17.37 9.79 -37.28
CA ASN A 98 17.73 8.76 -38.26
C ASN A 98 17.38 7.32 -37.76
N PRO A 99 16.19 6.78 -38.11
CA PRO A 99 15.71 5.49 -37.58
C PRO A 99 16.59 4.29 -37.94
N GLY A 100 17.30 4.32 -39.08
CA GLY A 100 18.22 3.24 -39.47
C GLY A 100 19.47 3.16 -38.60
N SER A 101 19.92 4.28 -38.04
CA SER A 101 21.07 4.34 -37.10
C SER A 101 20.70 4.11 -35.64
N LEU A 102 19.40 4.15 -35.33
CA LEU A 102 18.90 4.03 -33.97
C LEU A 102 19.11 2.62 -33.41
N ILE A 103 18.88 1.59 -34.23
CA ILE A 103 19.02 0.18 -33.84
C ILE A 103 20.50 -0.18 -33.59
N SER A 104 21.44 0.33 -34.39
CA SER A 104 22.87 -0.03 -34.26
C SER A 104 23.54 0.56 -33.02
N ARG A 105 23.01 1.67 -32.47
CA ARG A 105 23.53 2.31 -31.25
C ARG A 105 22.87 1.82 -29.97
N LEU A 106 21.73 1.14 -30.11
CA LEU A 106 20.95 0.64 -28.99
C LEU A 106 21.60 -0.57 -28.31
N GLU A 107 22.42 -1.36 -29.03
CA GLU A 107 23.23 -2.42 -28.41
C GLU A 107 24.09 -1.85 -27.28
N LEU A 108 24.09 -2.50 -26.12
CA LEU A 108 24.94 -2.07 -25.01
C LEU A 108 26.37 -2.56 -25.24
N PRO A 109 27.38 -1.67 -25.29
CA PRO A 109 28.77 -2.08 -25.38
C PRO A 109 29.15 -3.03 -24.23
N GLU A 110 29.92 -4.08 -24.53
CA GLU A 110 30.27 -5.11 -23.56
C GLU A 110 30.92 -4.57 -22.28
N GLY A 111 31.73 -3.52 -22.40
CA GLY A 111 32.36 -2.85 -21.25
C GLY A 111 31.37 -2.15 -20.29
N LEU A 112 30.15 -1.88 -20.74
CA LEU A 112 29.10 -1.24 -19.93
C LEU A 112 28.11 -2.24 -19.28
N VAL A 113 28.29 -3.54 -19.55
CA VAL A 113 27.57 -4.62 -18.86
C VAL A 113 28.03 -4.73 -17.40
N ASP A 114 29.30 -4.42 -17.12
CA ASP A 114 29.74 -4.26 -15.73
C ASP A 114 28.99 -3.10 -15.08
N GLU A 115 28.38 -3.39 -13.94
CA GLU A 115 27.65 -2.40 -13.18
C GLU A 115 28.58 -1.25 -12.74
N GLN A 116 29.82 -1.55 -12.36
CA GLN A 116 30.76 -0.55 -11.82
C GLN A 116 31.35 0.36 -12.90
N ALA A 117 31.14 0.07 -14.19
CA ALA A 117 31.64 0.90 -15.26
C ALA A 117 30.97 2.28 -15.28
N GLU A 118 31.74 3.33 -15.55
CA GLU A 118 31.19 4.65 -15.84
C GLU A 118 30.75 4.70 -17.31
N SER A 119 29.49 5.08 -17.56
CA SER A 119 28.91 5.07 -18.90
C SER A 119 29.14 6.39 -19.65
N GLY A 120 29.13 7.52 -18.93
CA GLY A 120 29.11 8.86 -19.53
C GLY A 120 27.84 9.17 -20.35
N VAL A 121 26.93 8.20 -20.53
CA VAL A 121 25.62 8.39 -21.16
C VAL A 121 24.80 9.36 -20.32
N LYS A 122 24.26 10.39 -20.98
CA LYS A 122 23.30 11.30 -20.40
C LYS A 122 21.90 10.73 -20.61
N ALA A 123 21.14 10.66 -19.53
CA ALA A 123 19.77 10.18 -19.55
C ALA A 123 18.80 11.26 -19.05
N SER A 124 17.77 11.54 -19.82
CA SER A 124 16.68 12.46 -19.46
C SER A 124 15.33 11.78 -19.69
N LEU A 125 14.28 12.23 -19.00
CA LEU A 125 12.94 11.67 -19.21
C LEU A 125 12.54 11.74 -20.68
N LEU A 126 12.11 10.62 -21.24
CA LEU A 126 11.55 10.59 -22.57
C LEU A 126 10.10 11.06 -22.52
N ARG A 127 9.85 12.31 -22.96
CA ARG A 127 8.48 12.84 -23.04
C ARG A 127 7.73 12.26 -24.23
N SER A 128 8.33 12.35 -25.42
CA SER A 128 7.71 11.88 -26.67
C SER A 128 8.76 11.38 -27.67
N ILE A 129 8.33 10.56 -28.62
CA ILE A 129 9.10 10.17 -29.81
C ILE A 129 8.21 10.46 -31.03
N GLY A 130 8.52 11.53 -31.77
CA GLY A 130 7.65 12.00 -32.85
C GLY A 130 6.26 12.34 -32.32
N PRO A 131 5.16 11.82 -32.90
CA PRO A 131 3.80 12.07 -32.42
C PRO A 131 3.41 11.21 -31.20
N MET A 132 4.26 10.27 -30.79
CA MET A 132 3.96 9.36 -29.69
C MET A 132 4.31 10.01 -28.35
N ASP A 133 3.31 10.21 -27.50
CA ASP A 133 3.55 10.52 -26.10
C ASP A 133 4.03 9.27 -25.34
N PHE A 134 5.05 9.43 -24.50
CA PHE A 134 5.61 8.38 -23.63
C PHE A 134 5.34 8.71 -22.16
N TYR A 135 5.82 9.87 -21.72
CA TYR A 135 5.58 10.42 -20.39
C TYR A 135 5.21 11.90 -20.45
N GLY A 136 5.11 12.52 -21.63
CA GLY A 136 4.95 13.96 -21.78
C GLY A 136 3.69 14.46 -21.09
N ASP A 137 2.52 13.89 -21.38
CA ASP A 137 1.25 14.33 -20.77
C ASP A 137 1.23 14.05 -19.27
N ALA A 138 1.53 12.82 -18.87
CA ALA A 138 1.54 12.41 -17.47
C ALA A 138 2.53 13.24 -16.63
N PHE A 139 3.77 13.40 -17.09
CA PHE A 139 4.78 14.16 -16.35
C PHE A 139 4.50 15.66 -16.35
N SER A 140 3.90 16.22 -17.41
CA SER A 140 3.47 17.62 -17.43
C SER A 140 2.38 17.87 -16.37
N ALA A 141 1.45 16.94 -16.16
CA ALA A 141 0.48 17.02 -15.08
C ALA A 141 1.14 16.96 -13.69
N ILE A 142 2.17 16.13 -13.50
CA ILE A 142 2.97 16.08 -12.26
C ILE A 142 3.71 17.40 -12.04
N GLU A 143 4.36 17.96 -13.07
CA GLU A 143 5.05 19.25 -13.01
C GLU A 143 4.10 20.39 -12.68
N GLN A 144 2.92 20.41 -13.31
CA GLN A 144 1.89 21.41 -13.04
C GLN A 144 1.38 21.30 -11.60
N TRP A 145 1.11 20.09 -11.11
CA TRP A 145 0.75 19.87 -9.72
C TRP A 145 1.85 20.37 -8.77
N GLY A 146 3.12 20.04 -9.07
CA GLY A 146 4.26 20.51 -8.30
C GLY A 146 4.39 22.03 -8.27
N ALA A 147 4.27 22.69 -9.43
CA ALA A 147 4.30 24.14 -9.55
C ALA A 147 3.17 24.81 -8.73
N ASN A 148 1.94 24.31 -8.85
CA ASN A 148 0.78 24.79 -8.08
C ASN A 148 0.99 24.63 -6.57
N ASN A 149 1.76 23.62 -6.17
CA ASN A 149 2.07 23.32 -4.78
C ASN A 149 3.47 23.78 -4.36
N GLY A 150 4.20 24.57 -5.16
CA GLY A 150 5.53 25.10 -4.81
C GLY A 150 6.55 24.01 -4.48
N ILE A 151 6.43 22.84 -5.13
CA ILE A 151 7.28 21.67 -4.94
C ILE A 151 8.19 21.52 -6.15
N LYS A 152 9.48 21.28 -5.91
CA LYS A 152 10.40 21.00 -7.00
C LYS A 152 10.12 19.63 -7.58
N VAL A 153 9.72 19.57 -8.85
CA VAL A 153 9.62 18.31 -9.59
C VAL A 153 10.90 18.11 -10.40
N LEU A 154 11.41 16.87 -10.40
CA LEU A 154 12.57 16.43 -11.16
C LEU A 154 12.29 15.04 -11.71
N ALA A 155 12.59 14.81 -12.98
CA ALA A 155 12.67 13.44 -13.51
C ALA A 155 14.12 12.98 -13.55
N CYS A 156 14.38 11.81 -12.98
CA CYS A 156 15.69 11.17 -12.97
C CYS A 156 15.72 10.04 -13.99
N GLY A 157 16.16 10.37 -15.21
CA GLY A 157 16.45 9.37 -16.23
C GLY A 157 17.71 8.58 -15.89
N TYR A 158 17.82 7.37 -16.45
CA TYR A 158 18.97 6.48 -16.31
C TYR A 158 19.17 5.65 -17.59
N ASP A 159 20.37 5.07 -17.77
CA ASP A 159 20.60 4.14 -18.88
C ASP A 159 19.95 2.79 -18.59
N TRP A 160 18.69 2.68 -18.99
CA TRP A 160 17.82 1.52 -18.76
C TRP A 160 18.31 0.22 -19.41
N ARG A 161 19.35 0.25 -20.24
CA ARG A 161 19.97 -0.94 -20.82
C ARG A 161 20.88 -1.65 -19.81
N ARG A 162 21.46 -0.90 -18.87
CA ARG A 162 22.44 -1.38 -17.90
C ARG A 162 21.78 -2.10 -16.72
N ASP A 163 22.60 -2.73 -15.90
CA ASP A 163 22.18 -3.37 -14.64
C ASP A 163 21.42 -2.38 -13.74
N ILE A 164 20.33 -2.81 -13.11
CA ILE A 164 19.46 -2.00 -12.24
C ILE A 164 20.25 -1.32 -11.11
N ARG A 165 21.32 -1.94 -10.61
CA ARG A 165 22.22 -1.35 -9.60
C ARG A 165 22.98 -0.15 -10.16
N SER A 166 23.26 -0.14 -11.46
CA SER A 166 23.78 1.03 -12.18
C SER A 166 22.73 2.12 -12.32
N GLY A 167 21.49 1.74 -12.65
CA GLY A 167 20.36 2.67 -12.63
C GLY A 167 20.18 3.34 -11.27
N ALA A 168 20.39 2.61 -10.17
CA ALA A 168 20.33 3.15 -8.82
C ALA A 168 21.47 4.16 -8.54
N ARG A 169 22.69 3.94 -9.07
CA ARG A 169 23.77 4.94 -9.03
C ARG A 169 23.41 6.19 -9.85
N ASP A 170 22.81 6.01 -11.02
CA ASP A 170 22.40 7.14 -11.86
C ASP A 170 21.29 7.97 -11.16
N LEU A 171 20.35 7.30 -10.49
CA LEU A 171 19.35 7.95 -9.64
C LEU A 171 20.02 8.72 -8.48
N ASP A 172 21.01 8.13 -7.81
CA ASP A 172 21.74 8.81 -6.74
C ASP A 172 22.47 10.06 -7.23
N ARG A 173 23.12 9.97 -8.40
CA ARG A 173 23.78 11.11 -9.05
C ARG A 173 22.76 12.21 -9.39
N CYS A 174 21.60 11.84 -9.92
CA CYS A 174 20.51 12.76 -10.22
C CYS A 174 20.00 13.49 -8.96
N ILE A 175 19.75 12.76 -7.87
CA ILE A 175 19.30 13.32 -6.58
C ILE A 175 20.40 14.18 -5.95
N SER A 176 21.66 13.78 -6.04
CA SER A 176 22.80 14.52 -5.49
C SER A 176 23.00 15.88 -6.15
N ASN A 177 22.55 16.04 -7.40
CA ASN A 177 22.57 17.32 -8.12
C ASN A 177 21.46 18.29 -7.68
N LEU A 178 20.50 17.86 -6.86
CA LEU A 178 19.52 18.78 -6.27
C LEU A 178 20.20 19.78 -5.34
N GLU A 179 19.73 21.02 -5.33
CA GLU A 179 20.18 22.02 -4.35
C GLU A 179 20.05 21.48 -2.92
N ALA A 180 20.96 21.88 -2.02
CA ALA A 180 20.99 21.42 -0.63
C ALA A 180 19.70 21.74 0.13
N LYS A 181 18.98 22.81 -0.27
CA LYS A 181 17.69 23.17 0.33
C LYS A 181 16.64 22.07 0.17
N TYR A 182 16.69 21.26 -0.89
CA TYR A 182 15.72 20.19 -1.16
C TYR A 182 16.01 18.91 -0.36
N SER A 183 16.00 19.00 0.96
CA SER A 183 16.39 17.89 1.84
C SER A 183 15.34 16.77 1.96
N ASP A 184 14.07 17.05 1.63
CA ASP A 184 12.98 16.07 1.75
C ASP A 184 12.58 15.54 0.37
N LEU A 185 12.47 14.21 0.24
CA LEU A 185 12.21 13.53 -1.04
C LEU A 185 10.89 12.76 -1.00
N VAL A 186 10.10 12.91 -2.06
CA VAL A 186 9.02 11.98 -2.43
C VAL A 186 9.38 11.35 -3.76
N ILE A 187 9.43 10.02 -3.82
CA ILE A 187 9.83 9.30 -5.03
C ILE A 187 8.61 8.64 -5.65
N VAL A 188 8.37 8.88 -6.94
CA VAL A 188 7.33 8.24 -7.74
C VAL A 188 8.01 7.49 -8.88
N ALA A 189 7.88 6.17 -8.89
CA ALA A 189 8.65 5.31 -9.76
C ALA A 189 7.74 4.39 -10.58
N HIS A 190 7.99 4.28 -11.87
CA HIS A 190 7.16 3.50 -12.79
C HIS A 190 7.92 2.29 -13.34
N SER A 191 7.25 1.13 -13.40
CA SER A 191 7.78 -0.08 -14.06
C SER A 191 9.17 -0.45 -13.50
N MET A 192 10.18 -0.61 -14.36
CA MET A 192 11.58 -0.83 -13.99
C MET A 192 12.15 0.23 -13.04
N GLY A 193 11.69 1.47 -13.15
CA GLY A 193 12.09 2.56 -12.26
C GLY A 193 11.79 2.25 -10.79
N GLY A 194 10.79 1.42 -10.51
CA GLY A 194 10.52 0.95 -9.14
C GLY A 194 11.60 0.01 -8.61
N LEU A 195 12.21 -0.83 -9.44
CA LEU A 195 13.32 -1.70 -9.01
C LEU A 195 14.59 -0.87 -8.79
N VAL A 196 14.84 0.10 -9.67
CA VAL A 196 15.92 1.09 -9.52
C VAL A 196 15.73 1.87 -8.21
N SER A 197 14.53 2.38 -7.96
CA SER A 197 14.22 3.16 -6.76
C SER A 197 14.28 2.31 -5.49
N TRP A 198 13.87 1.04 -5.54
CA TRP A 198 13.99 0.12 -4.40
C TRP A 198 15.45 -0.22 -4.08
N THR A 199 16.26 -0.42 -5.11
CA THR A 199 17.70 -0.68 -4.97
C THR A 199 18.42 0.55 -4.42
N TRP A 200 18.03 1.75 -4.86
CA TRP A 200 18.52 3.01 -4.31
C TRP A 200 18.08 3.19 -2.86
N ALA A 201 16.80 2.92 -2.56
CA ALA A 201 16.20 3.02 -1.24
C ALA A 201 16.90 2.16 -0.18
N ASP A 202 17.21 0.92 -0.53
CA ASP A 202 17.93 -0.02 0.34
C ASP A 202 19.36 0.46 0.65
N ARG A 203 20.05 1.04 -0.34
CA ARG A 203 21.37 1.67 -0.14
C ARG A 203 21.28 2.98 0.64
N HIS A 204 20.22 3.74 0.46
CA HIS A 204 19.95 4.96 1.23
C HIS A 204 19.76 4.66 2.72
N ALA A 205 19.00 3.60 3.05
CA ALA A 205 18.83 3.15 4.43
C ALA A 205 20.15 2.74 5.10
N ARG A 206 21.13 2.29 4.32
CA ARG A 206 22.50 1.97 4.77
C ARG A 206 23.45 3.18 4.80
N GLY A 207 22.98 4.38 4.46
CA GLY A 207 23.78 5.60 4.41
C GLY A 207 24.75 5.68 3.23
N GLU A 208 24.63 4.79 2.25
CA GLU A 208 25.49 4.75 1.06
C GLU A 208 25.08 5.83 0.04
N TYR A 209 23.77 6.03 -0.12
CA TYR A 209 23.17 6.95 -1.11
C TYR A 209 22.34 8.06 -0.44
N GLY A 210 22.08 9.15 -1.18
CA GLY A 210 21.17 10.21 -0.76
C GLY A 210 21.57 10.93 0.52
N ARG A 211 22.88 11.12 0.77
CA ARG A 211 23.39 11.74 2.00
C ARG A 211 22.71 13.10 2.26
N GLY A 212 22.26 13.30 3.50
CA GLY A 212 21.56 14.53 3.91
C GLY A 212 20.14 14.67 3.36
N ARG A 213 19.60 13.65 2.69
CA ARG A 213 18.21 13.61 2.25
C ARG A 213 17.37 12.74 3.18
N ARG A 214 16.14 13.15 3.43
CA ARG A 214 15.11 12.40 4.15
C ARG A 214 14.07 11.96 3.14
N VAL A 215 13.82 10.65 3.03
CA VAL A 215 12.75 10.12 2.17
C VAL A 215 11.44 10.11 2.95
N LEU A 216 10.46 10.87 2.45
CA LEU A 216 9.12 10.91 3.03
C LEU A 216 8.26 9.74 2.55
N GLN A 217 8.45 9.31 1.29
CA GLN A 217 7.67 8.25 0.69
C GLN A 217 8.31 7.70 -0.60
N LEU A 218 8.12 6.40 -0.84
CA LEU A 218 8.32 5.77 -2.16
C LEU A 218 6.97 5.26 -2.70
N THR A 219 6.61 5.70 -3.90
CA THR A 219 5.44 5.22 -4.65
C THR A 219 5.90 4.47 -5.88
N VAL A 220 5.40 3.24 -6.07
CA VAL A 220 5.71 2.40 -7.23
C VAL A 220 4.45 2.13 -8.05
N LEU A 221 4.57 2.22 -9.37
CA LEU A 221 3.49 1.99 -10.33
C LEU A 221 3.85 0.81 -11.24
N GLY A 222 3.08 -0.28 -11.16
CA GLY A 222 3.23 -1.44 -12.06
C GLY A 222 4.61 -2.08 -12.06
N SER A 223 5.41 -1.92 -11.00
CA SER A 223 6.80 -2.38 -10.99
C SER A 223 6.89 -3.91 -10.89
N PRO A 224 7.66 -4.60 -11.76
CA PRO A 224 7.80 -6.06 -11.73
C PRO A 224 8.77 -6.51 -10.63
N LEU A 225 8.37 -6.32 -9.37
CA LEU A 225 9.20 -6.62 -8.21
C LEU A 225 9.64 -8.08 -8.18
N ARG A 226 8.79 -9.02 -8.62
CA ARG A 226 9.15 -10.44 -8.81
C ARG A 226 9.38 -10.85 -10.26
N GLY A 227 9.49 -9.87 -11.16
CA GLY A 227 9.71 -10.07 -12.58
C GLY A 227 8.43 -10.31 -13.39
N SER A 228 8.59 -10.39 -14.70
CA SER A 228 7.54 -10.65 -15.67
C SER A 228 8.10 -11.40 -16.87
N CYS A 229 7.33 -12.35 -17.40
CA CYS A 229 7.71 -13.07 -18.61
C CYS A 229 7.60 -12.26 -19.89
N GLU A 230 7.12 -11.04 -19.79
CA GLU A 230 6.98 -10.13 -20.91
C GLU A 230 8.30 -9.85 -21.65
N ILE A 231 9.43 -9.66 -20.95
CA ILE A 231 10.71 -9.46 -21.64
C ILE A 231 11.14 -10.71 -22.41
N VAL A 232 10.90 -11.90 -21.85
CA VAL A 232 11.21 -13.18 -22.51
C VAL A 232 10.32 -13.37 -23.74
N ARG A 233 9.02 -13.03 -23.63
CA ARG A 233 8.09 -12.96 -24.77
C ARG A 233 8.55 -11.95 -25.82
N MET A 234 9.06 -10.79 -25.40
CA MET A 234 9.57 -9.76 -26.32
C MET A 234 10.77 -10.24 -27.13
N VAL A 235 11.64 -11.09 -26.58
CA VAL A 235 12.72 -11.71 -27.37
C VAL A 235 12.14 -12.59 -28.47
N GLN A 236 11.10 -13.38 -28.16
CA GLN A 236 10.45 -14.29 -29.11
C GLN A 236 9.64 -13.58 -30.20
N SER A 237 8.78 -12.63 -29.81
CA SER A 237 7.74 -12.10 -30.72
C SER A 237 7.87 -10.60 -30.96
N GLY A 238 8.90 -9.95 -30.39
CA GLY A 238 9.04 -8.51 -30.41
C GLY A 238 8.05 -7.81 -29.47
N TYR A 239 8.07 -6.49 -29.54
CA TYR A 239 7.15 -5.65 -28.78
C TYR A 239 5.75 -5.71 -29.39
N ILE A 240 4.77 -6.22 -28.63
CA ILE A 240 3.35 -6.27 -29.00
C ILE A 240 2.60 -5.42 -27.98
N GLN A 241 1.75 -4.48 -28.38
CA GLN A 241 0.94 -3.73 -27.42
C GLN A 241 -0.29 -4.54 -26.98
N PRO A 242 -0.66 -4.51 -25.69
CA PRO A 242 -1.92 -5.10 -25.24
C PRO A 242 -3.10 -4.46 -25.98
N ALA A 243 -3.98 -5.27 -26.54
CA ALA A 243 -5.16 -4.82 -27.27
C ALA A 243 -6.40 -4.79 -26.37
N ARG A 244 -7.49 -4.15 -26.81
CA ARG A 244 -8.74 -4.06 -26.06
C ARG A 244 -9.37 -5.44 -25.77
N ASP A 245 -9.12 -6.42 -26.63
CA ASP A 245 -9.54 -7.82 -26.46
C ASP A 245 -8.80 -8.56 -25.32
N ASP A 246 -7.75 -7.94 -24.76
CA ASP A 246 -7.00 -8.43 -23.60
C ASP A 246 -7.56 -7.93 -22.26
N GLN A 247 -8.63 -7.13 -22.28
CA GLN A 247 -9.34 -6.69 -21.07
C GLN A 247 -10.38 -7.73 -20.63
N LEU A 248 -10.57 -7.88 -19.31
CA LEU A 248 -11.84 -8.38 -18.79
C LEU A 248 -12.98 -7.52 -19.36
N GLN A 249 -14.07 -8.12 -19.87
CA GLN A 249 -15.27 -7.36 -20.22
C GLN A 249 -15.84 -6.70 -18.95
N VAL A 250 -15.37 -5.49 -18.64
CA VAL A 250 -15.88 -4.68 -17.54
C VAL A 250 -17.20 -4.05 -17.99
N ARG A 251 -18.20 -4.11 -17.10
CA ARG A 251 -19.56 -3.57 -17.31
C ARG A 251 -19.52 -2.13 -17.83
N THR A 252 -20.51 -1.82 -18.67
CA THR A 252 -20.73 -0.70 -19.60
C THR A 252 -20.69 0.75 -19.07
N THR A 253 -20.00 1.03 -17.97
CA THR A 253 -19.89 2.37 -17.38
C THR A 253 -18.47 2.95 -17.36
N LEU A 254 -17.50 2.33 -18.05
CA LEU A 254 -16.25 3.03 -18.34
C LEU A 254 -16.55 4.18 -19.31
N LYS A 255 -16.50 5.42 -18.81
CA LYS A 255 -16.41 6.61 -19.68
C LYS A 255 -15.30 6.34 -20.69
N ALA A 256 -15.59 6.56 -21.96
CA ALA A 256 -14.66 6.37 -23.06
C ALA A 256 -13.39 7.20 -22.86
N LEU A 257 -12.43 6.64 -22.12
CA LEU A 257 -11.03 7.02 -22.14
C LEU A 257 -10.47 6.46 -23.44
N THR A 258 -10.72 7.17 -24.52
CA THR A 258 -10.03 7.02 -25.80
C THR A 258 -8.60 7.57 -25.64
N SER A 259 -7.83 6.93 -24.76
CA SER A 259 -6.47 7.34 -24.42
C SER A 259 -5.48 6.56 -25.28
N TRP A 260 -4.78 7.26 -26.18
CA TRP A 260 -3.49 6.91 -26.80
C TRP A 260 -3.39 5.59 -27.59
N THR A 261 -3.97 4.47 -27.17
CA THR A 261 -3.97 3.16 -27.85
C THR A 261 -4.65 3.20 -29.22
N GLU A 262 -5.73 3.97 -29.38
CA GLU A 262 -6.38 4.19 -30.69
C GLU A 262 -5.50 5.03 -31.61
N LYS A 263 -4.89 6.11 -31.09
CA LYS A 263 -3.94 6.94 -31.86
C LYS A 263 -2.63 6.21 -32.17
N LEU A 264 -2.22 5.27 -31.32
CA LEU A 264 -1.07 4.42 -31.56
C LEU A 264 -1.37 3.32 -32.56
N ALA A 265 -2.51 2.63 -32.46
CA ALA A 265 -2.89 1.62 -33.44
C ALA A 265 -2.92 2.23 -34.85
N ASP A 266 -3.44 3.45 -34.99
CA ASP A 266 -3.50 4.15 -36.27
C ASP A 266 -2.15 4.74 -36.73
N ALA A 267 -1.29 5.20 -35.80
CA ALA A 267 0.05 5.69 -36.15
C ALA A 267 1.10 4.57 -36.34
N PHE A 268 0.93 3.42 -35.68
CA PHE A 268 1.84 2.25 -35.73
C PHE A 268 1.56 1.33 -36.91
N GLN A 269 0.37 1.36 -37.53
CA GLN A 269 0.05 0.54 -38.70
C GLN A 269 0.93 0.83 -39.94
N ASN A 270 1.72 1.90 -39.94
CA ASN A 270 2.58 2.28 -41.07
C ASN A 270 4.06 1.94 -40.82
N GLY A 271 4.49 0.69 -41.12
CA GLY A 271 5.87 0.27 -41.47
C GLY A 271 7.02 0.40 -40.44
N VAL A 272 7.16 1.56 -39.78
CA VAL A 272 8.23 1.91 -38.83
C VAL A 272 8.15 1.06 -37.55
N ALA A 273 6.93 0.67 -37.16
CA ALA A 273 6.68 -0.17 -36.00
C ALA A 273 7.28 -1.57 -36.15
N ALA A 274 6.98 -2.29 -37.24
CA ALA A 274 7.47 -3.66 -37.42
C ALA A 274 9.02 -3.73 -37.45
N GLN A 275 9.66 -2.74 -38.06
CA GLN A 275 11.12 -2.67 -38.12
C GLN A 275 11.75 -2.37 -36.75
N PHE A 276 11.13 -1.49 -35.95
CA PHE A 276 11.56 -1.19 -34.59
C PHE A 276 11.31 -2.37 -33.63
N THR A 277 10.13 -2.99 -33.69
CA THR A 277 9.76 -4.12 -32.81
C THR A 277 10.55 -5.38 -33.12
N GLN A 278 10.85 -5.66 -34.39
CA GLN A 278 11.72 -6.78 -34.78
C GLN A 278 13.20 -6.45 -34.54
N GLY A 279 13.61 -5.19 -34.72
CA GLY A 279 14.99 -4.75 -34.51
C GLY A 279 15.46 -4.82 -33.05
N ILE A 280 14.55 -4.62 -32.08
CA ILE A 280 14.88 -4.66 -30.66
C ILE A 280 15.06 -6.08 -30.10
N ARG A 281 14.45 -7.10 -30.73
CA ARG A 281 14.46 -8.49 -30.24
C ARG A 281 15.86 -9.00 -29.85
N PRO A 282 16.87 -8.97 -30.74
CA PRO A 282 18.22 -9.41 -30.37
C PRO A 282 18.92 -8.45 -29.42
N LEU A 283 18.56 -7.17 -29.41
CA LEU A 283 19.21 -6.17 -28.57
C LEU A 283 18.85 -6.31 -27.09
N LEU A 284 17.65 -6.82 -26.76
CA LEU A 284 17.27 -7.15 -25.38
C LEU A 284 18.28 -8.10 -24.73
N LEU A 285 18.90 -8.98 -25.51
CA LEU A 285 19.94 -9.92 -25.05
C LEU A 285 21.32 -9.27 -24.82
N SER A 286 21.48 -8.00 -25.20
CA SER A 286 22.63 -7.18 -24.82
C SER A 286 22.39 -6.35 -23.55
N TRP A 287 21.16 -6.30 -23.03
CA TRP A 287 20.75 -5.41 -21.95
C TRP A 287 20.51 -6.16 -20.64
N PRO A 288 21.44 -6.15 -19.66
CA PRO A 288 21.19 -6.77 -18.36
C PRO A 288 19.91 -6.23 -17.70
N GLY A 289 19.68 -4.91 -17.74
CA GLY A 289 18.48 -4.30 -17.14
C GLY A 289 17.16 -4.83 -17.71
N ALA A 290 17.12 -5.20 -19.00
CA ALA A 290 15.93 -5.80 -19.59
C ALA A 290 15.71 -7.23 -19.06
N ILE A 291 16.74 -8.07 -19.09
CA ILE A 291 16.62 -9.46 -18.60
C ILE A 291 16.35 -9.47 -17.09
N GLU A 292 16.86 -8.50 -16.34
CA GLU A 292 16.53 -8.25 -14.95
C GLU A 292 15.07 -7.87 -14.72
N LEU A 293 14.22 -7.68 -15.73
CA LEU A 293 12.76 -7.59 -15.53
C LEU A 293 12.07 -8.94 -15.56
N SER A 294 12.77 -10.02 -15.90
CA SER A 294 12.21 -11.37 -15.88
C SER A 294 12.18 -11.97 -14.46
N PRO A 295 11.36 -13.00 -14.20
CA PRO A 295 11.28 -13.63 -12.88
C PRO A 295 12.63 -14.23 -12.46
N PRO A 296 12.84 -14.44 -11.15
CA PRO A 296 14.10 -15.00 -10.66
C PRO A 296 14.38 -16.39 -11.25
N PRO A 297 15.66 -16.74 -11.42
CA PRO A 297 16.04 -18.08 -11.88
C PRO A 297 15.51 -19.13 -10.89
N SER A 298 14.93 -20.22 -11.41
CA SER A 298 14.52 -21.37 -10.62
C SER A 298 15.57 -22.46 -10.73
N ASN A 299 15.98 -23.01 -9.58
CA ASN A 299 16.85 -24.19 -9.50
C ASN A 299 16.05 -25.51 -9.46
N ASN A 300 14.73 -25.42 -9.26
CA ASN A 300 13.84 -26.57 -9.27
C ASN A 300 13.25 -26.70 -10.67
N GLY A 301 13.60 -27.77 -11.39
CA GLY A 301 13.16 -28.04 -12.76
C GLY A 301 11.63 -28.06 -12.96
N ASP A 302 10.85 -28.12 -11.89
CA ASP A 302 9.39 -28.12 -11.89
C ASP A 302 8.75 -26.72 -11.98
N ILE A 303 9.51 -25.66 -11.70
CA ILE A 303 9.04 -24.27 -11.76
C ILE A 303 9.83 -23.56 -12.86
N VAL A 304 9.40 -23.73 -14.10
CA VAL A 304 10.08 -23.05 -15.21
C VAL A 304 9.56 -21.62 -15.33
N SER A 305 10.42 -20.65 -15.03
CA SER A 305 10.02 -19.29 -14.66
C SER A 305 9.26 -18.51 -15.75
N CYS A 306 9.39 -18.89 -17.03
CA CYS A 306 8.68 -18.28 -18.16
C CYS A 306 8.64 -19.22 -19.36
N VAL A 307 9.73 -19.93 -19.60
CA VAL A 307 9.90 -20.81 -20.75
C VAL A 307 10.33 -22.19 -20.26
N GLY A 308 9.39 -23.13 -20.31
CA GLY A 308 9.56 -24.53 -19.93
C GLY A 308 10.34 -25.36 -20.94
N VAL A 309 11.34 -26.13 -20.51
CA VAL A 309 11.68 -27.41 -21.16
C VAL A 309 11.35 -28.49 -20.11
N PRO A 310 10.23 -29.23 -20.24
CA PRO A 310 9.78 -30.20 -19.23
C PRO A 310 10.87 -31.24 -18.96
N ALA A 311 11.09 -31.59 -17.69
CA ALA A 311 11.89 -32.74 -17.33
C ALA A 311 11.04 -34.02 -17.50
N GLY A 312 11.43 -34.95 -18.39
CA GLY A 312 10.71 -36.20 -18.60
C GLY A 312 11.19 -37.01 -19.81
N ASP A 313 10.64 -38.22 -19.97
CA ASP A 313 10.98 -39.22 -21.01
C ASP A 313 10.75 -38.74 -22.46
N ASP A 314 10.04 -37.62 -22.65
CA ASP A 314 9.81 -36.97 -23.94
C ASP A 314 10.94 -36.01 -24.35
N GLN A 315 12.01 -35.89 -23.56
CA GLN A 315 13.20 -35.13 -23.94
C GLN A 315 14.12 -35.93 -24.87
N PRO A 316 14.81 -35.28 -25.82
CA PRO A 316 16.05 -35.82 -26.33
C PRO A 316 16.98 -36.11 -25.15
N ALA A 317 17.50 -37.33 -25.05
CA ALA A 317 18.38 -37.75 -23.97
C ALA A 317 19.50 -36.71 -23.75
N GLY A 318 19.56 -36.10 -22.56
CA GLY A 318 20.60 -35.16 -22.17
C GLY A 318 20.25 -33.67 -22.22
N THR A 319 18.98 -33.26 -22.18
CA THR A 319 18.59 -31.83 -22.18
C THR A 319 18.10 -31.33 -20.80
N PRO A 320 18.97 -31.24 -19.77
CA PRO A 320 18.56 -30.81 -18.43
C PRO A 320 17.76 -29.50 -18.46
N ALA A 321 16.89 -29.27 -17.46
CA ALA A 321 16.13 -28.04 -17.29
C ALA A 321 17.07 -26.81 -17.33
N THR A 322 17.29 -26.28 -18.53
CA THR A 322 18.30 -25.24 -18.80
C THR A 322 17.57 -23.91 -18.78
N SER A 323 17.97 -23.02 -17.88
CA SER A 323 17.33 -21.73 -17.70
C SER A 323 17.62 -20.81 -18.90
N TYR A 324 16.71 -19.90 -19.25
CA TYR A 324 17.00 -18.84 -20.23
C TYR A 324 18.07 -17.83 -19.74
N TYR A 325 18.45 -17.91 -18.46
CA TYR A 325 19.65 -17.26 -17.91
C TYR A 325 20.96 -18.00 -18.22
N ASP A 326 20.92 -19.18 -18.84
CA ASP A 326 22.11 -19.91 -19.28
C ASP A 326 22.33 -19.74 -20.79
N VAL A 327 23.56 -19.47 -21.19
CA VAL A 327 23.94 -19.36 -22.61
C VAL A 327 23.59 -20.63 -23.40
N ALA A 328 23.66 -21.79 -22.73
CA ALA A 328 23.30 -23.07 -23.31
C ALA A 328 21.84 -23.12 -23.81
N PHE A 329 20.89 -22.48 -23.11
CA PHE A 329 19.48 -22.44 -23.52
C PHE A 329 19.32 -21.84 -24.91
N TRP A 330 20.02 -20.74 -25.19
CA TRP A 330 19.95 -20.02 -26.45
C TRP A 330 20.55 -20.80 -27.64
N SER A 331 21.30 -21.87 -27.35
CA SER A 331 21.82 -22.81 -28.34
C SER A 331 20.88 -24.00 -28.59
N LEU A 332 19.90 -24.25 -27.70
CA LEU A 332 18.89 -25.31 -27.87
C LEU A 332 17.92 -24.96 -29.00
N PRO A 333 17.21 -25.95 -29.59
CA PRO A 333 16.19 -25.70 -30.60
C PRO A 333 15.15 -24.65 -30.18
N ALA A 334 14.66 -24.71 -28.94
CA ALA A 334 13.73 -23.74 -28.37
C ALA A 334 14.30 -22.30 -28.36
N GLY A 335 15.52 -22.12 -27.83
CA GLY A 335 16.18 -20.82 -27.80
C GLY A 335 16.47 -20.26 -29.20
N ARG A 336 16.94 -21.10 -30.13
CA ARG A 336 17.13 -20.69 -31.54
C ARG A 336 15.81 -20.29 -32.21
N GLN A 337 14.72 -20.96 -31.88
CA GLN A 337 13.41 -20.64 -32.45
C GLN A 337 12.86 -19.32 -31.93
N MET A 338 13.09 -18.99 -30.65
CA MET A 338 12.79 -17.65 -30.12
C MET A 338 13.58 -16.54 -30.83
N LEU A 339 14.71 -16.88 -31.46
CA LEU A 339 15.54 -15.96 -32.23
C LEU A 339 15.22 -15.95 -33.73
N ARG A 340 14.22 -16.71 -34.21
CA ARG A 340 13.90 -16.73 -35.64
C ARG A 340 13.39 -15.39 -36.14
N LYS A 341 13.86 -15.00 -37.32
CA LYS A 341 13.41 -13.81 -38.06
C LYS A 341 12.14 -14.14 -38.85
N GLY A 342 10.99 -13.92 -38.23
CA GLY A 342 9.68 -14.34 -38.76
C GLY A 342 9.61 -15.86 -38.99
N GLY A 343 8.73 -16.30 -39.89
CA GLY A 343 8.56 -17.72 -40.24
C GLY A 343 9.71 -18.36 -41.04
N GLY A 344 10.81 -17.64 -41.27
CA GLY A 344 11.98 -18.11 -42.04
C GLY A 344 12.95 -18.99 -41.23
N PRO A 345 13.92 -19.63 -41.90
CA PRO A 345 14.93 -20.46 -41.23
C PRO A 345 16.02 -19.64 -40.51
N GLU A 346 16.17 -18.36 -40.85
CA GLU A 346 17.20 -17.48 -40.28
C GLU A 346 16.91 -17.12 -38.82
N SER A 347 17.97 -17.08 -38.01
CA SER A 347 17.91 -16.60 -36.62
C SER A 347 18.75 -15.33 -36.46
N TYR A 348 18.44 -14.50 -35.48
CA TYR A 348 19.31 -13.39 -35.09
C TYR A 348 20.63 -13.93 -34.53
N THR A 349 21.72 -13.23 -34.85
CA THR A 349 23.02 -13.47 -34.22
C THR A 349 22.97 -13.05 -32.76
N LEU A 350 23.48 -13.90 -31.87
CA LEU A 350 23.59 -13.57 -30.44
C LEU A 350 24.68 -12.51 -30.21
N PRO A 351 24.42 -11.50 -29.37
CA PRO A 351 25.46 -10.53 -29.00
C PRO A 351 26.64 -11.21 -28.31
N ALA A 352 27.87 -10.74 -28.57
CA ALA A 352 29.08 -11.25 -27.91
C ALA A 352 29.03 -11.06 -26.38
N SER A 353 28.30 -10.04 -25.92
CA SER A 353 28.10 -9.73 -24.50
C SER A 353 27.12 -10.66 -23.78
N LEU A 354 26.36 -11.50 -24.49
CA LEU A 354 25.29 -12.34 -23.93
C LEU A 354 25.71 -13.11 -22.66
N PRO A 355 26.87 -13.79 -22.59
CA PRO A 355 27.26 -14.51 -21.38
C PRO A 355 27.35 -13.61 -20.15
N LYS A 356 27.91 -12.40 -20.31
CA LYS A 356 28.04 -11.41 -19.22
C LYS A 356 26.68 -10.83 -18.84
N VAL A 357 25.84 -10.54 -19.82
CA VAL A 357 24.48 -10.01 -19.64
C VAL A 357 23.64 -10.97 -18.81
N LEU A 358 23.59 -12.24 -19.21
CA LEU A 358 22.81 -13.26 -18.50
C LEU A 358 23.36 -13.52 -17.09
N ALA A 359 24.69 -13.52 -16.93
CA ALA A 359 25.32 -13.68 -15.62
C ALA A 359 24.94 -12.54 -14.66
N LYS A 360 24.94 -11.28 -15.13
CA LYS A 360 24.53 -10.12 -14.33
C LYS A 360 23.06 -10.14 -13.98
N ALA A 361 22.20 -10.45 -14.95
CA ALA A 361 20.77 -10.53 -14.70
C ALA A 361 20.43 -11.64 -13.70
N ARG A 362 21.07 -12.80 -13.81
CA ARG A 362 20.97 -13.90 -12.83
C ARG A 362 21.42 -13.46 -11.44
N GLU A 363 22.58 -12.80 -11.34
CA GLU A 363 23.13 -12.29 -10.08
C GLU A 363 22.13 -11.36 -9.39
N PHE A 364 21.69 -10.30 -10.08
CA PHE A 364 20.72 -9.35 -9.53
C PHE A 364 19.44 -10.05 -9.12
N ARG A 365 18.83 -10.87 -9.99
CA ARG A 365 17.55 -11.51 -9.68
C ARG A 365 17.60 -12.58 -8.59
N SER A 366 18.76 -13.17 -8.37
CA SER A 366 18.95 -14.09 -7.23
C SER A 366 19.04 -13.35 -5.90
N GLN A 367 19.53 -12.11 -5.92
CA GLN A 367 19.77 -11.30 -4.71
C GLN A 367 18.63 -10.31 -4.41
N PHE A 368 17.92 -9.84 -5.43
CA PHE A 368 16.89 -8.82 -5.29
C PHE A 368 15.63 -9.40 -4.64
N GLN A 369 15.48 -9.13 -3.34
CA GLN A 369 14.31 -9.50 -2.55
C GLN A 369 13.77 -8.23 -1.89
N PRO A 370 12.73 -7.59 -2.46
CA PRO A 370 12.14 -6.39 -1.89
C PRO A 370 11.73 -6.61 -0.44
N ALA A 371 12.41 -5.93 0.48
CA ALA A 371 12.13 -5.91 1.91
C ALA A 371 11.36 -4.65 2.31
N PRO A 372 10.64 -4.64 3.45
CA PRO A 372 10.03 -3.43 3.98
C PRO A 372 11.08 -2.32 4.15
N LEU A 373 10.73 -1.09 3.73
CA LEU A 373 11.58 0.09 3.88
C LEU A 373 11.26 0.84 5.18
N GLU A 374 12.17 1.70 5.63
CA GLU A 374 12.02 2.49 6.86
C GLU A 374 11.08 3.70 6.73
N TYR A 375 10.47 3.88 5.56
CA TYR A 375 9.53 4.95 5.21
C TYR A 375 8.33 4.39 4.44
N PRO A 376 7.19 5.11 4.39
CA PRO A 376 5.99 4.66 3.72
C PRO A 376 6.19 4.27 2.25
N THR A 377 5.53 3.19 1.85
CA THR A 377 5.63 2.57 0.52
C THR A 377 4.25 2.34 -0.09
N TRP A 378 4.02 2.91 -1.27
CA TRP A 378 2.73 2.93 -1.92
C TRP A 378 2.77 2.18 -3.24
N LEU A 379 1.79 1.32 -3.47
CA LEU A 379 1.68 0.54 -4.71
C LEU A 379 0.41 0.93 -5.48
N TYR A 380 0.60 1.31 -6.75
CA TYR A 380 -0.45 1.38 -7.76
C TYR A 380 -0.21 0.33 -8.84
N PHE A 381 -1.24 -0.43 -9.20
CA PHE A 381 -1.11 -1.55 -10.13
C PHE A 381 -2.46 -1.89 -10.76
N SER A 382 -2.45 -2.48 -11.95
CA SER A 382 -3.68 -2.98 -12.57
C SER A 382 -3.83 -4.49 -12.42
N ARG A 383 -5.07 -4.96 -12.53
CA ARG A 383 -5.46 -6.38 -12.43
C ARG A 383 -6.36 -6.84 -13.58
N ILE A 384 -6.67 -5.96 -14.53
CA ILE A 384 -7.76 -6.18 -15.50
C ILE A 384 -7.26 -6.54 -16.90
N TRP A 385 -5.94 -6.59 -17.09
CA TRP A 385 -5.29 -6.86 -18.37
C TRP A 385 -4.58 -8.20 -18.33
N LYS A 386 -4.63 -8.95 -19.44
CA LYS A 386 -3.85 -10.19 -19.58
C LYS A 386 -2.36 -9.90 -19.71
N VAL A 387 -1.55 -10.70 -19.04
CA VAL A 387 -0.10 -10.63 -19.05
C VAL A 387 0.46 -12.01 -19.38
N PRO A 388 1.50 -12.13 -20.22
CA PRO A 388 2.16 -13.40 -20.46
C PRO A 388 2.76 -13.97 -19.17
N ASP A 389 2.48 -15.25 -18.91
CA ASP A 389 2.92 -15.94 -17.69
C ASP A 389 3.86 -17.11 -18.01
N GLN A 390 3.53 -17.91 -19.02
CA GLN A 390 4.37 -19.04 -19.42
C GLN A 390 4.21 -19.34 -20.91
N ALA A 391 5.30 -19.62 -21.60
CA ALA A 391 5.24 -20.12 -22.98
C ALA A 391 4.69 -21.56 -22.99
N GLY A 392 3.65 -21.81 -23.79
CA GLY A 392 3.18 -23.17 -24.05
C GLY A 392 4.29 -23.97 -24.75
N TYR A 393 4.71 -25.09 -24.16
CA TYR A 393 5.79 -25.91 -24.71
C TYR A 393 5.23 -27.03 -25.59
N ARG A 394 5.76 -27.15 -26.82
CA ARG A 394 5.56 -28.32 -27.69
C ARG A 394 6.93 -28.89 -28.03
N ALA A 395 7.41 -29.85 -27.25
CA ALA A 395 8.75 -30.41 -27.40
C ALA A 395 9.09 -30.73 -28.87
N PRO A 396 10.28 -30.37 -29.38
CA PRO A 396 11.38 -29.57 -28.79
C PRO A 396 11.33 -28.05 -29.11
N TYR A 397 10.16 -27.50 -29.45
CA TYR A 397 9.99 -26.22 -30.14
C TYR A 397 9.17 -25.19 -29.32
N ILE A 398 9.44 -23.91 -29.58
CA ILE A 398 8.61 -22.75 -29.18
C ILE A 398 8.37 -21.93 -30.45
N SER A 399 7.27 -22.22 -31.13
CA SER A 399 6.81 -21.51 -32.33
C SER A 399 6.54 -20.04 -32.04
N GLU A 400 6.75 -19.16 -33.02
CA GLU A 400 6.24 -17.78 -32.96
C GLU A 400 4.71 -17.71 -32.80
N PHE A 401 4.02 -18.81 -33.15
CA PHE A 401 2.58 -19.02 -32.99
C PHE A 401 2.21 -19.74 -31.68
N ASP A 402 3.18 -20.17 -30.88
CA ASP A 402 2.87 -20.82 -29.60
C ASP A 402 2.26 -19.79 -28.66
N GLN A 403 1.08 -20.14 -28.14
CA GLN A 403 0.33 -19.27 -27.27
C GLN A 403 1.02 -19.21 -25.91
N TRP A 404 1.36 -18.00 -25.48
CA TRP A 404 1.69 -17.75 -24.09
C TRP A 404 0.44 -17.94 -23.26
N GLY A 405 0.54 -18.77 -22.22
CA GLY A 405 -0.38 -18.73 -21.11
C GLY A 405 -0.44 -17.31 -20.55
N SER A 406 -1.61 -16.89 -20.11
CA SER A 406 -1.84 -15.55 -19.59
C SER A 406 -2.28 -15.59 -18.13
N THR A 407 -1.80 -14.62 -17.36
CA THR A 407 -2.30 -14.28 -16.02
C THR A 407 -2.84 -12.86 -16.02
N TRP A 408 -3.37 -12.40 -14.88
CA TRP A 408 -3.92 -11.06 -14.74
C TRP A 408 -2.86 -10.05 -14.27
N GLY A 409 -2.99 -8.81 -14.71
CA GLY A 409 -2.08 -7.72 -14.36
C GLY A 409 -2.41 -6.43 -15.12
N ASP A 410 -1.37 -5.75 -15.58
CA ASP A 410 -1.46 -4.46 -16.29
C ASP A 410 -1.13 -4.54 -17.79
N GLY A 411 -1.08 -5.74 -18.37
CA GLY A 411 -0.70 -5.96 -19.77
C GLY A 411 0.78 -6.25 -19.97
N ARG A 412 1.62 -6.02 -18.94
CA ARG A 412 3.06 -6.31 -18.98
C ARG A 412 3.58 -6.97 -17.71
N VAL A 413 2.98 -6.70 -16.56
CA VAL A 413 3.43 -7.15 -15.25
C VAL A 413 2.27 -7.85 -14.53
N PRO A 414 2.45 -9.12 -14.12
CA PRO A 414 1.44 -9.82 -13.33
C PRO A 414 1.17 -9.08 -12.03
N TYR A 415 -0.09 -8.99 -11.61
CA TYR A 415 -0.43 -8.28 -10.36
C TYR A 415 0.25 -8.91 -9.13
N THR A 416 0.47 -10.23 -9.16
CA THR A 416 1.17 -10.97 -8.11
C THR A 416 2.63 -10.53 -7.98
N SER A 417 3.28 -10.24 -9.11
CA SER A 417 4.63 -9.69 -9.17
C SER A 417 4.68 -8.26 -8.66
N ALA A 418 3.76 -7.39 -9.11
CA ALA A 418 3.67 -6.01 -8.64
C ALA A 418 3.43 -5.91 -7.13
N MET A 419 2.61 -6.80 -6.57
CA MET A 419 2.31 -6.89 -5.14
C MET A 419 3.41 -7.57 -4.30
N ASN A 420 4.52 -8.01 -4.90
CA ASN A 420 5.55 -8.81 -4.27
C ASN A 420 5.01 -10.06 -3.53
N GLN A 421 4.00 -10.74 -4.07
CA GLN A 421 3.41 -11.90 -3.39
C GLN A 421 4.42 -13.06 -3.25
N PRO A 422 4.44 -13.77 -2.10
CA PRO A 422 3.47 -13.70 -1.00
C PRO A 422 3.78 -12.61 0.05
N VAL A 423 4.91 -11.89 -0.05
CA VAL A 423 5.33 -10.87 0.92
C VAL A 423 4.70 -9.51 0.60
N ALA A 424 3.37 -9.45 0.56
CA ALA A 424 2.64 -8.23 0.24
C ALA A 424 2.64 -7.18 1.36
N GLU A 425 3.21 -7.51 2.53
CA GLU A 425 3.25 -6.65 3.73
C GLU A 425 4.28 -5.53 3.64
N ILE A 426 5.08 -5.47 2.58
CA ILE A 426 6.09 -4.41 2.37
C ILE A 426 5.46 -3.05 2.01
N PHE A 427 4.17 -3.01 1.70
CA PHE A 427 3.44 -1.81 1.29
C PHE A 427 2.52 -1.29 2.39
N THR A 428 2.61 0.00 2.68
CA THR A 428 1.73 0.70 3.61
C THR A 428 0.38 1.06 3.00
N ARG A 429 0.29 1.06 1.66
CA ARG A 429 -0.98 1.10 0.91
C ARG A 429 -0.84 0.47 -0.47
N ARG A 430 -1.93 -0.14 -0.93
CA ARG A 430 -2.07 -0.72 -2.26
C ARG A 430 -3.38 -0.25 -2.89
N MET A 431 -3.33 0.15 -4.15
CA MET A 431 -4.49 0.61 -4.91
C MET A 431 -4.51 0.01 -6.31
N GLY A 432 -5.67 -0.51 -6.71
CA GLY A 432 -5.91 -0.95 -8.07
C GLY A 432 -6.19 0.25 -8.99
N VAL A 433 -5.63 0.25 -10.18
CA VAL A 433 -5.91 1.21 -11.25
C VAL A 433 -6.29 0.49 -12.55
N GLU A 434 -6.80 1.22 -13.53
CA GLU A 434 -7.47 0.62 -14.70
C GLU A 434 -6.63 0.69 -15.97
N SER A 435 -5.64 1.58 -16.02
CA SER A 435 -4.78 1.75 -17.19
C SER A 435 -3.86 0.56 -17.44
N VAL A 436 -3.55 0.36 -18.73
CA VAL A 436 -2.48 -0.53 -19.17
C VAL A 436 -1.12 0.00 -18.70
N HIS A 437 -0.13 -0.88 -18.58
CA HIS A 437 1.19 -0.63 -17.99
C HIS A 437 1.80 0.72 -18.36
N GLY A 438 1.94 1.04 -19.65
CA GLY A 438 2.56 2.30 -20.10
C GLY A 438 1.82 3.56 -19.65
N ASN A 439 0.51 3.45 -19.41
CA ASN A 439 -0.37 4.56 -19.07
C ASN A 439 -0.61 4.70 -17.56
N LEU A 440 -0.05 3.81 -16.72
CA LEU A 440 -0.23 3.88 -15.27
C LEU A 440 0.15 5.25 -14.67
N PRO A 441 1.25 5.93 -15.10
CA PRO A 441 1.56 7.26 -14.60
C PRO A 441 0.54 8.33 -14.98
N GLY A 442 -0.23 8.09 -16.06
CA GLY A 442 -1.29 8.95 -16.59
C GLY A 442 -2.70 8.56 -16.14
N ASP A 443 -2.83 7.50 -15.32
CA ASP A 443 -4.13 6.96 -14.94
C ASP A 443 -4.92 7.98 -14.09
N PRO A 444 -6.18 8.31 -14.45
CA PRO A 444 -6.97 9.27 -13.68
C PRO A 444 -7.21 8.85 -12.23
N ASN A 445 -7.42 7.56 -11.96
CA ASN A 445 -7.61 7.07 -10.59
C ASN A 445 -6.31 7.17 -9.78
N PHE A 446 -5.15 6.98 -10.42
CA PHE A 446 -3.85 7.28 -9.79
C PHE A 446 -3.75 8.77 -9.46
N PHE A 447 -4.03 9.67 -10.42
CA PHE A 447 -3.93 11.11 -10.18
C PHE A 447 -4.90 11.60 -9.10
N ASP A 448 -6.17 11.21 -9.18
CA ASP A 448 -7.20 11.63 -8.23
C ASP A 448 -6.90 11.14 -6.81
N ASP A 449 -6.50 9.87 -6.66
CA ASP A 449 -6.16 9.32 -5.35
C ASP A 449 -4.82 9.84 -4.83
N TYR A 450 -3.77 9.80 -5.65
CA TYR A 450 -2.42 10.12 -5.21
C TYR A 450 -2.20 11.62 -5.07
N PHE A 451 -2.35 12.37 -6.16
CA PHE A 451 -2.08 13.80 -6.21
C PHE A 451 -3.26 14.64 -5.73
N GLY A 452 -4.49 14.17 -5.94
CA GLY A 452 -5.72 14.85 -5.51
C GLY A 452 -6.02 14.70 -4.02
N ASN A 453 -5.63 13.58 -3.41
CA ASN A 453 -6.00 13.27 -2.04
C ASN A 453 -4.81 12.92 -1.14
N HIS A 454 -4.11 11.82 -1.44
CA HIS A 454 -3.12 11.24 -0.54
C HIS A 454 -1.90 12.13 -0.28
N LEU A 455 -1.14 12.48 -1.32
CA LEU A 455 0.11 13.21 -1.18
C LEU A 455 -0.11 14.56 -0.46
N PRO A 456 -1.15 15.36 -0.75
CA PRO A 456 -1.48 16.53 0.06
C PRO A 456 -1.64 16.24 1.56
N GLN A 457 -2.34 15.15 1.93
CA GLN A 457 -2.54 14.77 3.34
C GLN A 457 -1.23 14.29 3.99
N ALA A 458 -0.41 13.51 3.28
CA ALA A 458 0.89 13.06 3.77
C ALA A 458 1.83 14.24 4.03
N LEU A 459 1.91 15.19 3.09
CA LEU A 459 2.70 16.41 3.26
C LEU A 459 2.17 17.27 4.41
N ALA A 460 0.86 17.40 4.53
CA ALA A 460 0.25 18.10 5.65
C ALA A 460 0.63 17.48 7.00
N ALA A 461 0.58 16.15 7.11
CA ALA A 461 1.00 15.43 8.30
C ALA A 461 2.48 15.67 8.64
N VAL A 462 3.37 15.60 7.64
CA VAL A 462 4.81 15.86 7.84
C VAL A 462 5.05 17.29 8.30
N TRP A 463 4.58 18.30 7.56
CA TRP A 463 4.80 19.71 7.89
C TRP A 463 4.22 20.09 9.25
N LEU A 464 3.03 19.57 9.56
CA LEU A 464 2.41 19.77 10.86
C LEU A 464 3.25 19.14 11.98
N SER A 465 3.78 17.94 11.77
CA SER A 465 4.62 17.27 12.76
C SER A 465 5.97 17.96 12.98
N ASP A 466 6.61 18.44 11.91
CA ASP A 466 7.86 19.20 11.97
C ASP A 466 7.63 20.54 12.70
N THR A 467 6.56 21.27 12.35
CA THR A 467 6.21 22.54 13.00
C THR A 467 5.82 22.34 14.46
N ALA A 468 5.06 21.28 14.76
CA ALA A 468 4.68 20.90 16.12
C ALA A 468 5.92 20.64 16.99
N LEU A 469 6.91 19.92 16.45
CA LEU A 469 8.18 19.68 17.12
C LEU A 469 8.89 20.99 17.48
N ILE A 470 9.04 21.91 16.52
CA ILE A 470 9.66 23.23 16.76
C ILE A 470 8.87 24.01 17.82
N ALA A 471 7.54 24.05 17.69
CA ALA A 471 6.66 24.77 18.61
C ALA A 471 6.80 24.28 20.06
N THR A 472 7.07 22.97 20.29
CA THR A 472 7.28 22.45 21.65
C THR A 472 8.46 23.09 22.39
N THR A 473 9.42 23.67 21.65
CA THR A 473 10.59 24.38 22.21
C THR A 473 10.38 25.90 22.28
N ARG A 474 9.22 26.42 21.84
CA ARG A 474 8.92 27.84 21.68
C ARG A 474 7.65 28.22 22.45
N PRO A 475 7.74 28.59 23.74
CA PRO A 475 6.57 28.90 24.57
C PRO A 475 5.71 30.05 24.00
N ASP A 476 6.35 31.00 23.32
CA ASP A 476 5.72 32.12 22.61
C ASP A 476 4.86 31.66 21.44
N TRP A 477 5.31 30.64 20.70
CA TRP A 477 4.55 30.01 19.62
C TRP A 477 3.35 29.25 20.17
N MET A 478 3.57 28.42 21.20
CA MET A 478 2.49 27.63 21.79
C MET A 478 1.33 28.50 22.27
N ALA A 479 1.59 29.66 22.86
CA ALA A 479 0.55 30.60 23.28
C ALA A 479 -0.24 31.16 22.09
N ALA A 480 0.45 31.53 21.00
CA ALA A 480 -0.20 32.02 19.79
C ALA A 480 -1.02 30.92 19.09
N ILE A 481 -0.47 29.71 18.98
CA ILE A 481 -1.13 28.57 18.34
C ILE A 481 -2.37 28.14 19.13
N ALA A 482 -2.30 28.11 20.47
CA ALA A 482 -3.44 27.79 21.34
C ALA A 482 -4.68 28.64 21.08
N LYS A 483 -4.51 29.88 20.62
CA LYS A 483 -5.61 30.78 20.27
C LYS A 483 -6.40 30.33 19.04
N PHE A 484 -5.74 29.71 18.06
CA PHE A 484 -6.33 29.36 16.76
C PHE A 484 -6.51 27.86 16.54
N MET A 485 -5.90 27.04 17.39
CA MET A 485 -5.93 25.59 17.35
C MET A 485 -6.45 25.06 18.70
N PRO A 486 -7.77 25.04 18.94
CA PRO A 486 -8.30 24.58 20.21
C PRO A 486 -7.95 23.11 20.48
N ASN A 487 -8.16 22.21 19.51
CA ASN A 487 -8.16 20.77 19.81
C ASN A 487 -6.91 20.00 19.36
N GLY A 488 -5.85 20.70 18.93
CA GLY A 488 -4.63 20.08 18.41
C GLY A 488 -4.87 19.19 17.18
N PRO A 489 -3.81 18.71 16.50
CA PRO A 489 -3.97 17.79 15.38
C PRO A 489 -4.44 16.41 15.82
N ASP A 490 -5.31 15.81 15.00
CA ASP A 490 -5.71 14.41 15.16
C ASP A 490 -4.57 13.45 14.78
N SER A 491 -4.02 12.75 15.79
CA SER A 491 -2.96 11.75 15.59
C SER A 491 -3.40 10.56 14.73
N ASN A 492 -4.70 10.22 14.71
CA ASN A 492 -5.19 9.16 13.84
C ASN A 492 -5.16 9.61 12.38
N GLN A 493 -5.46 10.87 12.08
CA GLN A 493 -5.32 11.38 10.72
C GLN A 493 -3.86 11.43 10.26
N VAL A 494 -2.92 11.76 11.15
CA VAL A 494 -1.48 11.65 10.87
C VAL A 494 -1.10 10.22 10.49
N ARG A 495 -1.59 9.23 11.25
CA ARG A 495 -1.37 7.81 10.94
C ARG A 495 -1.98 7.42 9.60
N VAL A 496 -3.24 7.76 9.36
CA VAL A 496 -3.95 7.42 8.10
C VAL A 496 -3.29 8.09 6.90
N ALA A 497 -2.80 9.32 7.05
CA ALA A 497 -2.13 10.06 5.99
C ALA A 497 -0.76 9.47 5.64
N LEU A 498 0.00 8.95 6.60
CA LEU A 498 1.33 8.40 6.33
C LEU A 498 1.30 6.89 6.04
N GLU A 499 0.54 6.11 6.81
CA GLU A 499 0.49 4.64 6.72
C GLU A 499 -0.92 4.08 7.01
N PRO A 500 -1.88 4.22 6.08
CA PRO A 500 -3.27 3.81 6.32
C PRO A 500 -3.47 2.30 6.52
N GLN A 501 -2.58 1.46 5.97
CA GLN A 501 -2.61 0.00 6.14
C GLN A 501 -1.39 -0.53 6.93
N GLY A 502 -0.63 0.36 7.59
CA GLY A 502 0.53 -0.02 8.39
C GLY A 502 0.13 -0.90 9.58
N LYS A 503 0.94 -1.93 9.88
CA LYS A 503 0.72 -2.78 11.06
C LYS A 503 1.26 -2.08 12.31
N ALA A 504 0.46 -2.06 13.38
CA ALA A 504 0.89 -1.57 14.68
C ALA A 504 2.14 -2.34 15.16
N GLY A 505 3.16 -1.61 15.63
CA GLY A 505 4.46 -2.16 16.04
C GLY A 505 5.45 -2.35 14.89
N LYS A 506 5.04 -2.08 13.63
CA LYS A 506 5.90 -2.10 12.43
C LYS A 506 5.84 -0.78 11.66
N GLU A 507 5.49 0.30 12.34
CA GLU A 507 5.43 1.63 11.72
C GLU A 507 6.79 2.06 11.16
N SER A 508 6.79 2.92 10.15
CA SER A 508 8.00 3.60 9.69
C SER A 508 8.58 4.52 10.77
N GLN A 509 9.87 4.85 10.64
CA GLN A 509 10.48 5.83 11.51
C GLN A 509 9.84 7.21 11.36
N LEU A 510 9.42 7.55 10.14
CA LEU A 510 8.70 8.80 9.84
C LEU A 510 7.41 8.91 10.64
N LEU A 511 6.56 7.87 10.59
CA LEU A 511 5.29 7.86 11.32
C LEU A 511 5.51 7.91 12.84
N ARG A 512 6.44 7.12 13.38
CA ARG A 512 6.74 7.14 14.83
C ARG A 512 7.18 8.54 15.29
N SER A 513 8.05 9.18 14.52
CA SER A 513 8.54 10.53 14.83
C SER A 513 7.40 11.55 14.75
N ALA A 514 6.57 11.49 13.70
CA ALA A 514 5.44 12.37 13.53
C ALA A 514 4.42 12.24 14.68
N LEU A 515 4.03 11.02 15.04
CA LEU A 515 3.10 10.77 16.15
C LEU A 515 3.66 11.25 17.49
N THR A 516 4.97 11.07 17.72
CA THR A 516 5.64 11.56 18.94
C THR A 516 5.60 13.07 19.02
N SER A 517 5.96 13.77 17.94
CA SER A 517 5.93 15.23 17.86
C SER A 517 4.52 15.77 18.11
N ILE A 518 3.50 15.18 17.48
CA ILE A 518 2.10 15.58 17.63
C ILE A 518 1.59 15.31 19.04
N SER A 519 1.93 14.17 19.63
CA SER A 519 1.56 13.85 21.01
C SER A 519 2.14 14.86 22.02
N ASN A 520 3.44 15.17 21.89
CA ASN A 520 4.12 16.14 22.76
C ASN A 520 3.54 17.55 22.60
N PHE A 521 3.31 17.95 21.35
CA PHE A 521 2.67 19.23 21.03
C PHE A 521 1.27 19.33 21.61
N ASN A 522 0.43 18.31 21.43
CA ASN A 522 -0.93 18.27 21.99
C ASN A 522 -0.93 18.35 23.51
N ALA A 523 0.03 17.69 24.18
CA ALA A 523 0.18 17.79 25.63
C ALA A 523 0.55 19.22 26.09
N LEU A 524 1.46 19.90 25.39
CA LEU A 524 1.83 21.28 25.71
C LEU A 524 0.72 22.28 25.39
N LEU A 525 0.04 22.11 24.26
CA LEU A 525 -1.10 22.92 23.84
C LEU A 525 -2.21 22.87 24.89
N CYS A 526 -2.50 21.65 25.33
CA CYS A 526 -3.40 21.37 26.44
C CYS A 526 -2.98 22.11 27.71
N LEU A 527 -1.69 22.01 28.12
CA LEU A 527 -1.20 22.68 29.35
C LEU A 527 -1.36 24.20 29.27
N LYS A 528 -1.11 24.80 28.09
CA LYS A 528 -1.23 26.24 27.87
C LYS A 528 -2.67 26.74 27.92
N ARG A 529 -3.65 25.89 27.60
CA ARG A 529 -5.07 26.22 27.72
C ARG A 529 -5.59 26.21 29.15
N GLY A 530 -4.92 25.53 30.09
CA GLY A 530 -5.40 25.37 31.47
C GLY A 530 -6.53 24.34 31.64
N ASP A 531 -7.16 23.89 30.56
CA ASP A 531 -8.32 22.96 30.58
C ASP A 531 -7.94 21.48 30.33
N CYS A 532 -6.70 21.07 30.61
CA CYS A 532 -6.22 19.74 30.28
C CYS A 532 -6.99 18.57 30.91
N THR A 533 -7.63 18.82 32.05
CA THR A 533 -8.30 17.76 32.82
C THR A 533 -9.67 17.39 32.27
N THR A 534 -10.17 18.09 31.25
CA THR A 534 -11.58 18.03 30.84
C THR A 534 -11.81 17.69 29.36
N THR A 535 -10.77 17.55 28.54
CA THR A 535 -10.96 17.18 27.12
C THR A 535 -10.93 15.66 26.89
N TYR A 536 -11.83 15.17 26.03
CA TYR A 536 -11.94 13.76 25.70
C TYR A 536 -10.66 13.21 25.04
N SER A 537 -10.00 14.01 24.19
CA SER A 537 -8.74 13.64 23.53
C SER A 537 -7.58 13.44 24.52
N ALA A 538 -7.43 14.31 25.52
CA ALA A 538 -6.40 14.16 26.56
C ALA A 538 -6.66 12.93 27.43
N ALA A 539 -7.92 12.71 27.81
CA ALA A 539 -8.33 11.50 28.53
C ALA A 539 -7.99 10.24 27.73
N LYS A 540 -8.32 10.22 26.43
CA LYS A 540 -8.06 9.11 25.53
C LYS A 540 -6.56 8.80 25.39
N ALA A 541 -5.74 9.82 25.16
CA ALA A 541 -4.28 9.66 25.03
C ALA A 541 -3.67 9.03 26.29
N LYS A 542 -4.10 9.49 27.47
CA LYS A 542 -3.62 8.97 28.76
C LYS A 542 -4.02 7.52 28.99
N VAL A 543 -5.21 7.13 28.58
CA VAL A 543 -5.64 5.73 28.65
C VAL A 543 -4.86 4.84 27.69
N ALA A 544 -4.62 5.31 26.46
CA ALA A 544 -3.84 4.58 25.47
C ALA A 544 -2.39 4.31 25.94
N ALA A 545 -1.77 5.29 26.60
CA ALA A 545 -0.44 5.17 27.19
C ALA A 545 -0.38 4.28 28.44
N THR A 546 -1.53 3.89 29.02
CA THR A 546 -1.57 3.08 30.25
C THR A 546 -1.41 1.58 29.93
N PRO A 547 -0.60 0.83 30.73
CA PRO A 547 -0.49 -0.62 30.62
C PRO A 547 -1.85 -1.33 30.65
N ALA A 548 -1.98 -2.43 29.91
CA ALA A 548 -3.26 -3.13 29.72
C ALA A 548 -3.96 -3.49 31.05
N ALA A 549 -3.18 -3.91 32.06
CA ALA A 549 -3.70 -4.29 33.38
C ALA A 549 -4.39 -3.13 34.12
N SER A 550 -3.99 -1.88 33.88
CA SER A 550 -4.52 -0.70 34.58
C SER A 550 -5.45 0.15 33.70
N ARG A 551 -5.62 -0.23 32.43
CA ARG A 551 -6.29 0.61 31.42
C ARG A 551 -7.74 0.92 31.76
N SER A 552 -8.51 -0.06 32.25
CA SER A 552 -9.91 0.16 32.64
C SER A 552 -10.02 1.15 33.80
N ALA A 553 -9.20 1.00 34.85
CA ALA A 553 -9.22 1.91 36.00
C ALA A 553 -8.85 3.35 35.62
N VAL A 554 -7.82 3.52 34.78
CA VAL A 554 -7.44 4.85 34.27
C VAL A 554 -8.55 5.44 33.40
N ALA A 555 -9.21 4.64 32.56
CA ALA A 555 -10.29 5.11 31.71
C ALA A 555 -11.52 5.59 32.48
N LEU A 556 -11.91 4.89 33.55
CA LEU A 556 -12.98 5.35 34.43
C LEU A 556 -12.66 6.72 35.02
N LYS A 557 -11.41 6.91 35.48
CA LYS A 557 -10.97 8.19 36.03
C LYS A 557 -10.93 9.29 34.97
N GLN A 558 -10.36 9.02 33.80
CA GLN A 558 -10.15 10.03 32.77
C GLN A 558 -11.47 10.40 32.09
N TYR A 559 -12.22 9.44 31.55
CA TYR A 559 -13.47 9.75 30.86
C TYR A 559 -14.58 10.20 31.81
N GLY A 560 -14.62 9.68 33.03
CA GLY A 560 -15.52 10.21 34.05
C GLY A 560 -15.18 11.64 34.47
N GLY A 561 -13.90 12.04 34.38
CA GLY A 561 -13.47 13.43 34.53
C GLY A 561 -14.06 14.31 33.42
N VAL A 562 -13.81 13.93 32.18
CA VAL A 562 -14.29 14.62 30.97
C VAL A 562 -15.82 14.75 30.94
N ALA A 563 -16.54 13.65 31.15
CA ALA A 563 -17.99 13.65 31.11
C ALA A 563 -18.65 14.54 32.17
N ARG A 564 -17.99 14.79 33.31
CA ARG A 564 -18.50 15.71 34.34
C ARG A 564 -18.37 17.18 33.97
N THR A 565 -17.50 17.49 33.02
CA THR A 565 -17.15 18.87 32.65
C THR A 565 -17.76 19.31 31.33
N LEU A 566 -18.37 18.37 30.59
CA LEU A 566 -19.04 18.64 29.32
C LEU A 566 -20.56 18.60 29.51
N GLY A 567 -21.27 19.49 28.82
CA GLY A 567 -22.72 19.39 28.66
C GLY A 567 -23.12 18.23 27.75
N GLN A 568 -24.37 17.76 27.85
CA GLN A 568 -24.86 16.60 27.08
C GLN A 568 -24.89 16.89 25.57
N GLU A 569 -25.11 18.16 25.23
CA GLU A 569 -25.11 18.70 23.88
C GLU A 569 -23.72 18.68 23.21
N ASN A 570 -22.65 18.43 23.99
CA ASN A 570 -21.30 18.35 23.45
C ASN A 570 -21.01 16.94 22.90
N PRO A 571 -20.56 16.79 21.64
CA PRO A 571 -20.21 15.48 21.07
C PRO A 571 -19.25 14.67 21.95
N ASP A 572 -18.26 15.32 22.55
CA ASP A 572 -17.25 14.68 23.40
C ASP A 572 -17.86 14.10 24.69
N PHE A 573 -19.01 14.60 25.15
CA PHE A 573 -19.74 14.00 26.27
C PHE A 573 -20.20 12.58 25.93
N ALA A 574 -20.81 12.40 24.75
CA ALA A 574 -21.28 11.09 24.29
C ALA A 574 -20.11 10.11 24.17
N PHE A 575 -18.97 10.54 23.64
CA PHE A 575 -17.80 9.70 23.54
C PHE A 575 -17.18 9.36 24.90
N ALA A 576 -17.10 10.33 25.82
CA ALA A 576 -16.56 10.13 27.15
C ALA A 576 -17.44 9.16 27.97
N GLU A 577 -18.74 9.39 28.04
CA GLU A 577 -19.66 8.48 28.73
C GLU A 577 -19.71 7.10 28.04
N GLY A 578 -19.66 7.04 26.71
CA GLY A 578 -19.65 5.77 25.99
C GLY A 578 -18.42 4.93 26.34
N ASN A 579 -17.23 5.53 26.28
CA ASN A 579 -16.00 4.81 26.60
C ASN A 579 -15.84 4.53 28.11
N ARG A 580 -16.36 5.39 28.99
CA ARG A 580 -16.50 5.11 30.42
C ARG A 580 -17.40 3.88 30.64
N GLY A 581 -18.54 3.83 29.98
CA GLY A 581 -19.46 2.69 30.02
C GLY A 581 -18.84 1.39 29.54
N LEU A 582 -18.07 1.43 28.45
CA LEU A 582 -17.31 0.27 27.96
C LEU A 582 -16.23 -0.19 28.96
N ALA A 583 -15.58 0.74 29.66
CA ALA A 583 -14.63 0.39 30.72
C ALA A 583 -15.30 -0.27 31.94
N LEU A 584 -16.50 0.19 32.33
CA LEU A 584 -17.32 -0.42 33.38
C LEU A 584 -17.79 -1.82 33.00
N ALA A 585 -18.26 -2.00 31.76
CA ALA A 585 -18.66 -3.29 31.23
C ALA A 585 -17.51 -4.32 31.26
N ARG A 586 -16.27 -3.91 30.98
CA ARG A 586 -15.09 -4.78 31.12
C ARG A 586 -14.78 -5.18 32.56
N GLN A 587 -15.17 -4.36 33.53
CA GLN A 587 -15.06 -4.69 34.96
C GLN A 587 -16.28 -5.46 35.47
N LEU A 588 -17.22 -5.83 34.58
CA LEU A 588 -18.48 -6.51 34.91
C LEU A 588 -19.40 -5.69 35.81
N ASP A 589 -19.21 -4.37 35.90
CA ASP A 589 -20.14 -3.46 36.57
C ASP A 589 -21.25 -3.05 35.60
N TRP A 590 -22.13 -4.01 35.30
CA TRP A 590 -23.16 -3.89 34.27
C TRP A 590 -24.16 -2.77 34.55
N LYS A 591 -24.48 -2.54 35.82
CA LYS A 591 -25.41 -1.48 36.24
C LYS A 591 -24.80 -0.09 36.02
N ALA A 592 -23.57 0.14 36.44
CA ALA A 592 -22.93 1.43 36.18
C ALA A 592 -22.65 1.61 34.67
N ALA A 593 -22.30 0.53 33.98
CA ALA A 593 -22.10 0.53 32.53
C ALA A 593 -23.37 0.95 31.78
N SER A 594 -24.52 0.36 32.09
CA SER A 594 -25.79 0.69 31.43
C SER A 594 -26.17 2.16 31.65
N MET A 595 -26.01 2.69 32.87
CA MET A 595 -26.25 4.12 33.15
C MET A 595 -25.35 5.04 32.31
N SER A 596 -24.07 4.71 32.19
CA SER A 596 -23.12 5.54 31.44
C SER A 596 -23.36 5.45 29.93
N LEU A 597 -23.60 4.25 29.41
CA LEU A 597 -23.92 4.03 28.00
C LEU A 597 -25.27 4.65 27.61
N ALA A 598 -26.26 4.67 28.51
CA ALA A 598 -27.55 5.32 28.25
C ALA A 598 -27.41 6.85 28.11
N ARG A 599 -26.58 7.49 28.96
CA ARG A 599 -26.25 8.92 28.80
C ARG A 599 -25.54 9.20 27.48
N ALA A 600 -24.62 8.31 27.12
CA ALA A 600 -23.92 8.41 25.85
C ALA A 600 -24.86 8.26 24.64
N GLU A 601 -25.84 7.36 24.71
CA GLU A 601 -26.86 7.18 23.66
C GLU A 601 -27.72 8.43 23.47
N THR A 602 -28.09 9.13 24.54
CA THR A 602 -28.80 10.42 24.43
C THR A 602 -27.99 11.42 23.62
N GLY A 603 -26.70 11.59 23.93
CA GLY A 603 -25.82 12.49 23.18
C GLY A 603 -25.61 12.05 21.73
N VAL A 604 -25.52 10.73 21.45
CA VAL A 604 -25.46 10.22 20.07
C VAL A 604 -26.73 10.59 19.28
N LYS A 605 -27.91 10.46 19.89
CA LYS A 605 -29.18 10.83 19.24
C LYS A 605 -29.24 12.33 18.92
N GLU A 606 -28.73 13.17 19.81
CA GLU A 606 -28.61 14.62 19.55
C GLU A 606 -27.67 14.90 18.38
N LEU A 607 -26.53 14.20 18.30
CA LEU A 607 -25.62 14.32 17.16
C LEU A 607 -26.26 13.86 15.84
N GLU A 608 -26.98 12.74 15.86
CA GLU A 608 -27.75 12.24 14.71
C GLU A 608 -28.85 13.21 14.28
N ALA A 609 -29.43 13.97 15.22
CA ALA A 609 -30.46 14.98 14.92
C ALA A 609 -29.88 16.27 14.32
N ILE A 610 -28.67 16.66 14.73
CA ILE A 610 -28.01 17.89 14.26
C ILE A 610 -27.27 17.67 12.93
N LYS A 611 -26.67 16.50 12.74
CA LYS A 611 -25.88 16.19 11.54
C LYS A 611 -26.73 15.47 10.50
N GLU A 612 -26.74 16.00 9.27
CA GLU A 612 -27.40 15.36 8.13
C GLU A 612 -26.83 13.96 7.84
N GLN A 613 -25.51 13.77 8.05
CA GLN A 613 -24.84 12.47 8.02
C GLN A 613 -23.72 12.39 9.06
N LEU A 614 -23.69 11.30 9.83
CA LEU A 614 -22.56 10.94 10.67
C LEU A 614 -21.40 10.41 9.83
N SER A 615 -20.17 10.70 10.25
CA SER A 615 -18.99 10.06 9.69
C SER A 615 -19.00 8.56 9.99
N LYS A 616 -18.37 7.73 9.14
CA LYS A 616 -18.26 6.28 9.36
C LYS A 616 -17.77 5.92 10.79
N PRO A 617 -16.73 6.58 11.34
CA PRO A 617 -16.29 6.27 12.70
C PRO A 617 -17.32 6.60 13.79
N GLU A 618 -18.13 7.64 13.59
CA GLU A 618 -19.25 7.98 14.49
C GLU A 618 -20.36 6.91 14.41
N VAL A 619 -20.68 6.42 13.20
CA VAL A 619 -21.63 5.31 13.00
C VAL A 619 -21.13 4.03 13.67
N ASP A 620 -19.85 3.70 13.49
CA ASP A 620 -19.23 2.52 14.09
C ASP A 620 -19.21 2.62 15.64
N PHE A 621 -18.95 3.82 16.18
CA PHE A 621 -19.04 4.09 17.60
C PHE A 621 -20.48 3.94 18.12
N ALA A 622 -21.47 4.57 17.49
CA ALA A 622 -22.88 4.49 17.86
C ALA A 622 -23.37 3.02 17.86
N SER A 623 -23.03 2.25 16.82
CA SER A 623 -23.35 0.82 16.74
C SER A 623 -22.69 0.01 17.86
N THR A 624 -21.43 0.30 18.20
CA THR A 624 -20.71 -0.37 19.29
C THR A 624 -21.30 -0.01 20.65
N LEU A 625 -21.62 1.25 20.86
CA LEU A 625 -22.25 1.77 22.07
C LEU A 625 -23.62 1.10 22.29
N ARG A 626 -24.51 1.12 21.29
CA ARG A 626 -25.86 0.51 21.36
C ARG A 626 -25.82 -0.99 21.66
N ARG A 627 -24.90 -1.74 21.04
CA ARG A 627 -24.69 -3.17 21.34
C ARG A 627 -24.31 -3.38 22.80
N ASN A 628 -23.32 -2.64 23.29
CA ASN A 628 -22.87 -2.78 24.67
C ASN A 628 -23.91 -2.25 25.68
N LEU A 629 -24.75 -1.28 25.30
CA LEU A 629 -25.88 -0.81 26.12
C LEU A 629 -26.92 -1.92 26.28
N GLY A 630 -27.34 -2.56 25.18
CA GLY A 630 -28.27 -3.70 25.24
C GLY A 630 -27.75 -4.84 26.12
N LYS A 631 -26.46 -5.18 26.00
CA LYS A 631 -25.84 -6.17 26.89
C LYS A 631 -25.74 -5.71 28.34
N SER A 632 -25.38 -4.46 28.61
CA SER A 632 -25.26 -3.98 29.98
C SER A 632 -26.63 -3.93 30.68
N LEU A 633 -27.69 -3.58 29.93
CA LEU A 633 -29.07 -3.59 30.42
C LEU A 633 -29.52 -5.01 30.79
N ILE A 634 -29.37 -5.98 29.88
CA ILE A 634 -29.78 -7.37 30.15
C ILE A 634 -29.00 -8.00 31.31
N GLU A 635 -27.68 -7.81 31.38
CA GLU A 635 -26.84 -8.34 32.46
C GLU A 635 -27.10 -7.63 33.81
N SER A 636 -27.68 -6.43 33.78
CA SER A 636 -28.16 -5.73 34.98
C SER A 636 -29.61 -6.05 35.36
N GLY A 637 -30.29 -6.91 34.59
CA GLY A 637 -31.69 -7.29 34.81
C GLY A 637 -32.72 -6.25 34.38
N GLN A 638 -32.36 -5.32 33.49
CA GLN A 638 -33.27 -4.35 32.86
C GLN A 638 -33.70 -4.90 31.49
N CYS A 639 -34.53 -5.95 31.51
CA CYS A 639 -34.76 -6.78 30.34
C CYS A 639 -35.59 -6.02 29.29
N ARG A 640 -36.61 -5.29 29.74
CA ARG A 640 -37.51 -4.54 28.86
C ARG A 640 -36.77 -3.43 28.12
N GLU A 641 -35.91 -2.69 28.82
CA GLU A 641 -35.11 -1.61 28.24
C GLU A 641 -34.04 -2.15 27.26
N ALA A 642 -33.55 -3.38 27.48
CA ALA A 642 -32.54 -3.99 26.61
C ALA A 642 -33.07 -4.38 25.23
N GLU A 643 -34.35 -4.76 25.14
CA GLU A 643 -34.97 -5.34 23.94
C GLU A 643 -34.71 -4.55 22.63
N PRO A 644 -35.00 -3.23 22.53
CA PRO A 644 -34.83 -2.51 21.26
C PRO A 644 -33.38 -2.55 20.75
N TYR A 645 -32.40 -2.46 21.66
CA TYR A 645 -30.98 -2.50 21.31
C TYR A 645 -30.54 -3.91 20.87
N LEU A 646 -31.02 -4.95 21.55
CA LEU A 646 -30.72 -6.34 21.20
C LEU A 646 -31.33 -6.70 19.84
N ARG A 647 -32.57 -6.30 19.57
CA ARG A 647 -33.23 -6.54 18.27
C ARG A 647 -32.51 -5.88 17.13
N ALA A 648 -32.10 -4.62 17.30
CA ALA A 648 -31.32 -3.89 16.28
C ALA A 648 -29.99 -4.58 15.95
N ALA A 649 -29.38 -5.27 16.94
CA ALA A 649 -28.09 -5.95 16.79
C ALA A 649 -28.18 -7.43 16.38
N ALA A 650 -29.36 -8.05 16.40
CA ALA A 650 -29.53 -9.50 16.27
C ALA A 650 -28.99 -10.08 14.94
N ASN A 651 -29.02 -9.29 13.86
CA ASN A 651 -28.54 -9.72 12.55
C ASN A 651 -27.01 -9.75 12.44
N SER A 652 -26.29 -8.98 13.25
CA SER A 652 -24.83 -8.82 13.17
C SER A 652 -24.09 -9.28 14.43
N TRP A 653 -24.81 -9.61 15.51
CA TRP A 653 -24.21 -9.95 16.79
C TRP A 653 -24.85 -11.19 17.42
N PHE A 654 -24.09 -12.28 17.48
CA PHE A 654 -24.54 -13.59 17.97
C PHE A 654 -25.10 -13.53 19.41
N TYR A 655 -24.47 -12.75 20.30
CA TYR A 655 -24.93 -12.61 21.68
C TYR A 655 -26.35 -12.06 21.76
N ALA A 656 -26.70 -11.05 20.95
CA ALA A 656 -28.04 -10.49 20.95
C ALA A 656 -29.09 -11.50 20.47
N LYS A 657 -28.75 -12.31 19.46
CA LYS A 657 -29.61 -13.39 18.98
C LYS A 657 -29.86 -14.44 20.08
N GLU A 658 -28.81 -14.83 20.81
CA GLU A 658 -28.93 -15.79 21.92
C GLU A 658 -29.72 -15.22 23.10
N ALA A 659 -29.47 -13.96 23.45
CA ALA A 659 -30.15 -13.25 24.53
C ALA A 659 -31.66 -13.14 24.28
N LEU A 660 -32.07 -12.80 23.05
CA LEU A 660 -33.49 -12.70 22.68
C LEU A 660 -34.21 -14.05 22.71
N ALA A 661 -33.50 -15.16 22.48
CA ALA A 661 -34.09 -16.50 22.47
C ALA A 661 -34.38 -17.07 23.87
N LYS A 662 -33.97 -16.37 24.92
CA LYS A 662 -34.13 -16.82 26.31
C LYS A 662 -34.91 -15.77 27.11
N PRO A 663 -35.78 -16.20 28.02
CA PRO A 663 -36.41 -15.27 28.94
C PRO A 663 -35.37 -14.66 29.91
N CYS A 664 -35.58 -13.42 30.31
CA CYS A 664 -34.69 -12.64 31.17
C CYS A 664 -35.36 -12.31 32.50
N ASN A 665 -34.64 -12.39 33.63
CA ASN A 665 -35.19 -12.05 34.94
C ASN A 665 -35.11 -10.55 35.15
N ASP A 666 -36.24 -9.88 35.06
CA ASP A 666 -36.33 -8.43 35.14
C ASP A 666 -36.41 -7.98 36.59
N VAL A 667 -35.41 -7.21 37.01
CA VAL A 667 -35.18 -6.86 38.42
C VAL A 667 -36.22 -5.85 38.92
N GLU A 668 -36.68 -4.93 38.06
CA GLU A 668 -37.64 -3.90 38.46
C GLU A 668 -39.03 -4.49 38.72
N SER A 669 -39.49 -5.38 37.84
CA SER A 669 -40.77 -6.07 38.02
C SER A 669 -40.70 -7.28 38.95
N GLY A 670 -39.51 -7.86 39.15
CA GLY A 670 -39.33 -9.15 39.80
C GLY A 670 -39.90 -10.33 39.00
N LEU A 671 -40.25 -10.11 37.73
CA LEU A 671 -40.87 -11.09 36.83
C LEU A 671 -39.94 -11.51 35.71
N GLN A 672 -40.29 -12.62 35.06
CA GLN A 672 -39.54 -13.11 33.90
C GLN A 672 -40.06 -12.46 32.62
N TYR A 673 -39.20 -11.71 31.91
CA TYR A 673 -39.50 -11.04 30.65
C TYR A 673 -39.24 -11.96 29.46
N CYS A 674 -40.22 -12.09 28.56
CA CYS A 674 -40.10 -12.87 27.33
C CYS A 674 -40.02 -11.95 26.11
N PHE A 675 -38.83 -11.82 25.53
CA PHE A 675 -38.60 -10.96 24.38
C PHE A 675 -39.52 -11.29 23.20
N ASP A 676 -39.74 -12.56 22.87
CA ASP A 676 -40.59 -12.97 21.74
C ASP A 676 -42.03 -12.44 21.79
N ARG A 677 -42.53 -12.15 23.00
CA ARG A 677 -43.89 -11.66 23.24
C ARG A 677 -43.94 -10.19 23.63
N GLY A 678 -42.81 -9.59 24.00
CA GLY A 678 -42.75 -8.23 24.54
C GLY A 678 -43.37 -8.08 25.94
N ASP A 679 -43.70 -9.19 26.62
CA ASP A 679 -44.48 -9.22 27.87
C ASP A 679 -43.81 -10.05 28.98
N PHE A 680 -44.21 -9.82 30.24
CA PHE A 680 -43.85 -10.68 31.36
C PHE A 680 -44.56 -12.03 31.27
N CYS A 681 -43.78 -13.09 31.19
CA CYS A 681 -44.29 -14.46 31.20
C CYS A 681 -44.57 -14.91 32.64
N ARG A 682 -45.76 -15.48 32.85
CA ARG A 682 -46.05 -16.20 34.09
C ARG A 682 -45.18 -17.45 34.15
N THR A 683 -44.32 -17.55 35.15
CA THR A 683 -43.79 -18.85 35.56
C THR A 683 -44.96 -19.64 36.13
N THR A 684 -45.44 -20.67 35.41
CA THR A 684 -46.22 -21.73 36.06
C THR A 684 -45.32 -22.40 37.08
N ARG A 685 -45.35 -21.95 38.35
CA ARG A 685 -44.82 -22.72 39.48
C ARG A 685 -45.60 -24.04 39.50
N ARG A 686 -44.92 -25.15 39.20
CA ARG A 686 -45.25 -26.46 39.76
C ARG A 686 -44.29 -26.73 40.89
#